data_AF-A0A1M7SX38-F1
#
_entry.id   AF-A0A1M7SX38-F1
#
_cell.length_a   1.000
_cell.length_b   1.000
_cell.length_c   1.000
_cell.angle_alpha   90.00
_cell.angle_beta   90.00
_cell.angle_gamma   90.00
#
_symmetry.space_group_name_H-M   'P 1'
#
loop_
_entity.id
_entity.type
_entity.pdbx_description
1 polymer ?
#
loop_
_entity_poly.entity_id
_entity_poly.type
_entity_poly.pdbx_seq_one_letter_code
_entity_poly.pdbx_strand_id
1 'polypeptide(L)'
;MSGSATQRSNFVKRWQSFFDKCQDYRCFGDCLQLGEQPQENVVNSDNEDIIDKIAIPTKIQASENACEIPQKNNEKNTQSNKPEVNKITELSDLKKYLDLVQIKESLLKPYCLFSDYPLVDARELMPSFDVDPYEHKALPGFALVAFQRKLSYFDEVFQYDTLYSENPGKNISQAICNNKNLNVLQQRLQRALHEDLRQCCLGNDLASLKMYPVILKFLLEMDRAQVMAHDQNGYFRLSGINASFPSDLDTEVKRFGLRMGKFSIGDNEKYEQNRSFVMQFLMELYGYPLASERRTSAAIFSRRLHKLQDKFMIRALGQTDRVITSLYNFNSLEANYPQVEKVALVGLDKDQAEAVLELKNGEEFFVDIKRKAVLLRSRYTQHLYSPENVRQDRALSVVEQELIHPYTGQVIKNINILKDSTNMFLRLNDIVRGEFRGRIIYKRQEVIENTDSEEKRLKFLYAWLVKHQRRFISYRDEYFVNVAKLVENYLFNLHNNKAVNYEDVRILVQEVQARFSFIQQARKVKILEDLRYRVFRNERIGYLRMLEESNKLLQELKFEFVTFFEQHIASALIIGEHILNDSYLIRNYIKKDDKALSKHGLQIKKQYSIMVGLLDELVAIKKARLDMQAERNKDKK
;
A
#
# COMPACT_ATOMS: atom_id res chain seq x y z
N MET A 1 -0.25 -35.67 9.22
CA MET A 1 0.73 -35.02 8.33
C MET A 1 0.77 -35.60 6.90
N SER A 2 -0.12 -36.50 6.49
CA SER A 2 -0.13 -37.12 5.14
C SER A 2 -1.03 -36.44 4.10
N GLY A 3 -1.85 -35.44 4.47
CA GLY A 3 -2.79 -34.76 3.58
C GLY A 3 -2.28 -33.46 2.91
N SER A 4 -1.00 -33.10 3.09
CA SER A 4 -0.40 -31.89 2.49
C SER A 4 0.01 -32.10 1.02
N ALA A 5 0.50 -33.29 0.68
CA ALA A 5 0.94 -33.62 -0.68
C ALA A 5 -0.25 -33.79 -1.65
N THR A 6 -1.36 -34.38 -1.22
CA THR A 6 -2.48 -34.77 -2.09
C THR A 6 -3.33 -33.60 -2.57
N GLN A 7 -3.57 -32.58 -1.74
CA GLN A 7 -4.31 -31.38 -2.15
C GLN A 7 -3.43 -30.37 -2.89
N ARG A 8 -2.13 -30.28 -2.55
CA ARG A 8 -1.16 -29.52 -3.36
C ARG A 8 -0.97 -30.21 -4.71
N SER A 9 -0.99 -31.54 -4.76
CA SER A 9 -1.01 -32.33 -6.00
C SER A 9 -2.29 -32.11 -6.81
N ASN A 10 -3.48 -32.05 -6.20
CA ASN A 10 -4.72 -31.77 -6.94
C ASN A 10 -4.80 -30.30 -7.40
N PHE A 11 -4.30 -29.34 -6.62
CA PHE A 11 -4.17 -27.94 -7.01
C PHE A 11 -3.12 -27.75 -8.13
N VAL A 12 -1.94 -28.36 -7.99
CA VAL A 12 -0.88 -28.37 -9.01
C VAL A 12 -1.32 -29.11 -10.25
N LYS A 13 -2.10 -30.21 -10.17
CA LYS A 13 -2.69 -30.90 -11.33
C LYS A 13 -3.82 -30.10 -11.98
N ARG A 14 -4.66 -29.40 -11.21
CA ARG A 14 -5.75 -28.53 -11.72
C ARG A 14 -5.18 -27.26 -12.35
N TRP A 15 -4.11 -26.70 -11.80
CA TRP A 15 -3.37 -25.57 -12.37
C TRP A 15 -2.43 -25.98 -13.50
N GLN A 16 -1.71 -27.10 -13.45
CA GLN A 16 -0.95 -27.64 -14.60
C GLN A 16 -1.91 -27.97 -15.72
N SER A 17 -3.02 -28.66 -15.46
CA SER A 17 -4.05 -28.87 -16.50
C SER A 17 -4.61 -27.55 -17.04
N PHE A 18 -4.80 -26.51 -16.21
CA PHE A 18 -5.22 -25.17 -16.67
C PHE A 18 -4.11 -24.43 -17.45
N PHE A 19 -2.85 -24.49 -17.00
CA PHE A 19 -1.69 -23.87 -17.65
C PHE A 19 -1.32 -24.59 -18.95
N ASP A 20 -1.47 -25.92 -19.00
CA ASP A 20 -1.20 -26.79 -20.15
C ASP A 20 -2.35 -26.73 -21.16
N LYS A 21 -3.63 -26.68 -20.73
CA LYS A 21 -4.77 -26.43 -21.63
C LYS A 21 -4.81 -24.99 -22.15
N CYS A 22 -4.24 -24.02 -21.43
CA CYS A 22 -4.04 -22.66 -21.90
C CYS A 22 -2.72 -22.45 -22.68
N GLN A 23 -2.14 -23.50 -23.26
CA GLN A 23 -1.09 -23.32 -24.28
C GLN A 23 -1.66 -22.77 -25.58
N ASP A 24 -2.93 -23.08 -25.87
CA ASP A 24 -3.70 -22.43 -26.92
C ASP A 24 -4.51 -21.27 -26.31
N TYR A 25 -3.95 -20.06 -26.36
CA TYR A 25 -4.60 -18.80 -25.97
C TYR A 25 -5.84 -18.44 -26.83
N ARG A 26 -6.40 -19.40 -27.57
CA ARG A 26 -7.68 -19.29 -28.29
C ARG A 26 -8.88 -19.30 -27.36
N CYS A 27 -8.77 -19.88 -26.16
CA CYS A 27 -9.90 -19.95 -25.20
C CYS A 27 -10.11 -18.70 -24.34
N PHE A 28 -9.49 -17.55 -24.65
CA PHE A 28 -9.80 -16.30 -23.94
C PHE A 28 -11.12 -15.64 -24.41
N GLY A 29 -11.65 -16.05 -25.56
CA GLY A 29 -13.03 -15.73 -25.98
C GLY A 29 -14.08 -16.62 -25.31
N ASP A 30 -13.75 -17.90 -25.07
CA ASP A 30 -14.73 -18.91 -24.65
C ASP A 30 -14.79 -19.12 -23.12
N CYS A 31 -13.82 -18.62 -22.34
CA CYS A 31 -13.92 -18.58 -20.88
C CYS A 31 -15.00 -17.60 -20.35
N LEU A 32 -15.78 -16.98 -21.23
CA LEU A 32 -17.02 -16.27 -20.91
C LEU A 32 -18.25 -17.18 -20.84
N GLN A 33 -18.13 -18.48 -21.14
CA GLN A 33 -19.22 -19.46 -21.06
C GLN A 33 -18.76 -20.79 -20.46
N LEU A 34 -18.43 -20.83 -19.16
CA LEU A 34 -18.47 -22.08 -18.39
C LEU A 34 -18.95 -21.77 -16.96
N GLY A 35 -20.20 -21.34 -16.88
CA GLY A 35 -21.03 -21.49 -15.71
C GLY A 35 -21.95 -22.69 -15.91
N GLU A 36 -21.38 -23.89 -16.00
CA GLU A 36 -22.15 -25.12 -15.81
C GLU A 36 -21.64 -25.79 -14.54
N GLN A 37 -22.53 -25.85 -13.55
CA GLN A 37 -22.32 -26.69 -12.38
C GLN A 37 -22.14 -28.15 -12.83
N PRO A 38 -21.31 -28.94 -12.15
CA PRO A 38 -21.20 -30.35 -12.47
C PRO A 38 -22.56 -31.01 -12.31
N GLN A 39 -23.14 -31.47 -13.42
CA GLN A 39 -24.21 -32.46 -13.38
C GLN A 39 -23.65 -33.70 -12.69
N GLU A 40 -24.23 -34.04 -11.55
CA GLU A 40 -24.03 -35.34 -10.93
C GLU A 40 -24.48 -36.40 -11.93
N ASN A 41 -23.53 -37.20 -12.41
CA ASN A 41 -23.83 -38.42 -13.14
C ASN A 41 -24.53 -39.38 -12.17
N VAL A 42 -25.85 -39.41 -12.26
CA VAL A 42 -26.69 -40.48 -11.74
C VAL A 42 -26.24 -41.78 -12.39
N VAL A 43 -25.49 -42.59 -11.65
CA VAL A 43 -25.38 -44.02 -11.92
C VAL A 43 -26.64 -44.66 -11.37
N ASN A 44 -27.60 -44.93 -12.25
CA ASN A 44 -28.69 -45.85 -11.96
C ASN A 44 -28.13 -47.28 -11.99
N SER A 45 -28.11 -47.93 -10.84
CA SER A 45 -28.33 -49.37 -10.75
C SER A 45 -28.90 -49.67 -9.37
N ASP A 46 -30.22 -49.86 -9.35
CA ASP A 46 -30.97 -50.85 -8.59
C ASP A 46 -30.52 -51.14 -7.16
N ASN A 47 -31.30 -50.70 -6.18
CA ASN A 47 -31.88 -51.59 -5.17
C ASN A 47 -33.01 -50.89 -4.41
N GLU A 48 -34.09 -51.64 -4.26
CA GLU A 48 -35.37 -51.29 -3.66
C GLU A 48 -35.28 -51.05 -2.15
N ASP A 49 -36.34 -50.40 -1.67
CA ASP A 49 -36.93 -50.47 -0.34
C ASP A 49 -36.61 -49.43 0.76
N ILE A 50 -37.72 -49.07 1.43
CA ILE A 50 -37.92 -48.47 2.76
C ILE A 50 -38.17 -46.94 2.82
N ILE A 51 -39.41 -46.56 2.45
CA ILE A 51 -40.51 -46.10 3.33
C ILE A 51 -40.25 -45.02 4.42
N ASP A 52 -41.05 -43.95 4.30
CA ASP A 52 -41.63 -43.00 5.29
C ASP A 52 -40.76 -42.01 6.08
N LYS A 53 -41.04 -40.70 5.91
CA LYS A 53 -41.98 -39.92 6.76
C LYS A 53 -42.00 -38.42 6.39
N ILE A 54 -43.16 -37.91 5.94
CA ILE A 54 -43.99 -36.83 6.55
C ILE A 54 -43.22 -35.55 6.97
N ALA A 55 -43.50 -34.29 6.59
CA ALA A 55 -44.69 -33.60 6.09
C ALA A 55 -44.34 -32.21 5.50
N ILE A 56 -45.15 -31.77 4.54
CA ILE A 56 -45.37 -30.35 4.18
C ILE A 56 -46.42 -29.77 5.17
N PRO A 57 -46.51 -28.45 5.40
CA PRO A 57 -47.51 -27.74 4.58
C PRO A 57 -47.11 -26.31 4.17
N THR A 58 -47.34 -26.04 2.89
CA THR A 58 -47.63 -24.75 2.26
C THR A 58 -48.92 -24.14 2.81
N LYS A 59 -49.02 -22.80 2.75
CA LYS A 59 -50.22 -21.91 2.61
C LYS A 59 -49.78 -20.48 3.05
N ILE A 60 -50.14 -19.32 2.48
CA ILE A 60 -51.26 -18.86 1.64
C ILE A 60 -50.94 -17.46 1.06
N GLN A 61 -51.35 -17.23 -0.20
CA GLN A 61 -51.99 -16.06 -0.87
C GLN A 61 -51.58 -14.63 -0.47
N ALA A 62 -51.05 -13.79 -1.39
CA ALA A 62 -51.67 -13.08 -2.53
C ALA A 62 -52.42 -11.80 -2.13
N SER A 63 -51.98 -10.66 -2.71
CA SER A 63 -52.82 -9.48 -2.94
C SER A 63 -52.40 -8.80 -4.24
N GLU A 64 -53.39 -8.63 -5.10
CA GLU A 64 -53.36 -8.13 -6.47
C GLU A 64 -53.14 -6.61 -6.55
N ASN A 65 -52.53 -6.15 -7.64
CA ASN A 65 -52.94 -4.93 -8.35
C ASN A 65 -52.45 -5.01 -9.79
N ALA A 66 -53.40 -5.06 -10.72
CA ALA A 66 -53.17 -5.07 -12.16
C ALA A 66 -53.00 -3.63 -12.69
N CYS A 67 -52.09 -3.43 -13.64
CA CYS A 67 -52.36 -2.61 -14.82
C CYS A 67 -51.33 -2.86 -15.93
N GLU A 68 -51.85 -3.32 -17.06
CA GLU A 68 -51.42 -3.07 -18.44
C GLU A 68 -50.08 -3.64 -18.95
N ILE A 69 -50.24 -4.63 -19.83
CA ILE A 69 -49.22 -5.19 -20.72
C ILE A 69 -49.09 -4.30 -21.95
N PRO A 70 -47.90 -3.77 -22.28
CA PRO A 70 -47.53 -3.45 -23.65
C PRO A 70 -46.70 -4.59 -24.25
N GLN A 71 -46.99 -4.83 -25.51
CA GLN A 71 -46.54 -5.93 -26.33
C GLN A 71 -45.02 -5.97 -26.51
N LYS A 72 -44.52 -7.21 -26.60
CA LYS A 72 -43.18 -7.62 -27.04
C LYS A 72 -42.68 -6.76 -28.21
N ASN A 73 -41.62 -5.99 -27.97
CA ASN A 73 -40.75 -5.46 -29.02
C ASN A 73 -39.28 -5.65 -28.61
N ASN A 74 -38.67 -6.69 -29.18
CA ASN A 74 -37.24 -6.84 -29.49
C ASN A 74 -36.23 -6.11 -28.58
N GLU A 75 -35.93 -6.70 -27.42
CA GLU A 75 -34.66 -6.46 -26.76
C GLU A 75 -33.56 -7.23 -27.50
N LYS A 76 -32.83 -6.49 -28.34
CA LYS A 76 -31.56 -6.91 -28.90
C LYS A 76 -30.60 -7.23 -27.77
N ASN A 77 -30.04 -8.44 -27.82
CA ASN A 77 -28.82 -8.88 -27.13
C ASN A 77 -27.84 -7.72 -26.86
N THR A 78 -27.78 -7.26 -25.62
CA THR A 78 -26.62 -6.55 -25.08
C THR A 78 -25.54 -7.58 -24.76
N GLN A 79 -24.92 -8.13 -25.81
CA GLN A 79 -23.59 -8.73 -25.66
C GLN A 79 -22.65 -7.63 -25.15
N SER A 80 -22.06 -7.88 -23.99
CA SER A 80 -21.04 -7.01 -23.40
C SER A 80 -19.91 -6.79 -24.41
N ASN A 81 -19.78 -5.56 -24.92
CA ASN A 81 -18.65 -5.12 -25.75
C ASN A 81 -17.35 -5.21 -24.94
N LYS A 82 -16.68 -6.37 -24.90
CA LYS A 82 -15.28 -6.47 -24.46
C LYS A 82 -14.39 -6.25 -25.68
N PRO A 83 -13.38 -5.35 -25.60
CA PRO A 83 -12.47 -5.13 -26.72
C PRO A 83 -11.68 -6.41 -27.00
N GLU A 84 -11.56 -6.78 -28.28
CA GLU A 84 -10.62 -7.83 -28.70
C GLU A 84 -9.19 -7.45 -28.24
N VAL A 85 -8.41 -8.42 -27.75
CA VAL A 85 -7.07 -8.17 -27.16
C VAL A 85 -6.14 -7.37 -28.10
N ASN A 86 -6.24 -7.57 -29.42
CA ASN A 86 -5.41 -6.84 -30.38
C ASN A 86 -5.91 -5.42 -30.69
N LYS A 87 -7.06 -5.01 -30.13
CA LYS A 87 -7.73 -3.74 -30.41
C LYS A 87 -7.83 -2.86 -29.17
N ILE A 88 -7.00 -3.10 -28.15
CA ILE A 88 -6.98 -2.27 -26.94
C ILE A 88 -6.32 -0.92 -27.28
N THR A 89 -7.05 0.18 -27.09
CA THR A 89 -6.60 1.56 -27.37
C THR A 89 -6.37 2.39 -26.10
N GLU A 90 -7.11 2.11 -25.02
CA GLU A 90 -7.09 2.88 -23.78
C GLU A 90 -6.22 2.24 -22.70
N LEU A 91 -5.50 3.05 -21.92
CA LEU A 91 -4.65 2.57 -20.82
C LEU A 91 -5.46 1.84 -19.73
N SER A 92 -6.71 2.22 -19.52
CA SER A 92 -7.59 1.58 -18.54
C SER A 92 -7.88 0.12 -18.88
N ASP A 93 -8.11 -0.19 -20.16
CA ASP A 93 -8.35 -1.54 -20.64
C ASP A 93 -7.05 -2.34 -20.74
N LEU A 94 -5.94 -1.69 -21.15
CA LEU A 94 -4.61 -2.30 -21.09
C LEU A 94 -4.27 -2.71 -19.65
N LYS A 95 -4.58 -1.86 -18.66
CA LYS A 95 -4.34 -2.19 -17.25
C LYS A 95 -5.10 -3.44 -16.82
N LYS A 96 -6.39 -3.57 -17.17
CA LYS A 96 -7.19 -4.77 -16.85
C LYS A 96 -6.57 -6.02 -17.46
N TYR A 97 -6.14 -5.93 -18.72
CA TYR A 97 -5.45 -7.02 -19.40
C TYR A 97 -4.13 -7.40 -18.70
N LEU A 98 -3.29 -6.42 -18.40
CA LEU A 98 -2.02 -6.65 -17.72
C LEU A 98 -2.17 -7.15 -16.29
N ASP A 99 -3.21 -6.72 -15.56
CA ASP A 99 -3.53 -7.27 -14.23
C ASP A 99 -3.73 -8.78 -14.34
N LEU A 100 -4.55 -9.26 -15.28
CA LEU A 100 -4.79 -10.70 -15.47
C LEU A 100 -3.50 -11.45 -15.81
N VAL A 101 -2.76 -10.98 -16.83
CA VAL A 101 -1.57 -11.69 -17.33
C VAL A 101 -0.43 -11.69 -16.31
N GLN A 102 -0.13 -10.54 -15.71
CA GLN A 102 1.01 -10.41 -14.79
C GLN A 102 0.70 -11.03 -13.42
N ILE A 103 -0.54 -10.97 -12.92
CA ILE A 103 -0.90 -11.71 -11.70
C ILE A 103 -0.74 -13.22 -11.93
N LYS A 104 -1.23 -13.73 -13.07
CA LYS A 104 -1.13 -15.14 -13.41
C LYS A 104 0.33 -15.60 -13.51
N GLU A 105 1.13 -14.95 -14.35
CA GLU A 105 2.51 -15.38 -14.63
C GLU A 105 3.52 -15.01 -13.54
N SER A 106 3.29 -13.93 -12.79
CA SER A 106 4.28 -13.40 -11.85
C SER A 106 3.93 -13.55 -10.37
N LEU A 107 2.67 -13.86 -10.01
CA LEU A 107 2.28 -14.13 -8.62
C LEU A 107 1.78 -15.57 -8.44
N LEU A 108 0.77 -15.98 -9.21
CA LEU A 108 0.11 -17.28 -9.03
C LEU A 108 0.98 -18.45 -9.50
N LYS A 109 1.59 -18.36 -10.69
CA LYS A 109 2.46 -19.41 -11.21
C LYS A 109 3.70 -19.64 -10.32
N PRO A 110 4.46 -18.61 -9.90
CA PRO A 110 5.54 -18.81 -8.93
C PRO A 110 5.05 -19.40 -7.61
N TYR A 111 3.89 -18.98 -7.11
CA TYR A 111 3.31 -19.58 -5.90
C TYR A 111 3.05 -21.09 -6.03
N CYS A 112 2.66 -21.55 -7.23
CA CYS A 112 2.48 -22.97 -7.52
C CYS A 112 3.82 -23.72 -7.61
N LEU A 113 4.84 -23.08 -8.20
CA LEU A 113 6.14 -23.70 -8.46
C LEU A 113 7.03 -23.78 -7.22
N PHE A 114 7.01 -22.76 -6.36
CA PHE A 114 7.86 -22.68 -5.18
C PHE A 114 7.12 -23.19 -3.93
N SER A 115 7.63 -24.28 -3.33
CA SER A 115 7.06 -24.89 -2.12
C SER A 115 6.89 -23.89 -0.97
N ASP A 116 7.88 -23.01 -0.83
CA ASP A 116 8.01 -22.06 0.27
C ASP A 116 7.82 -20.61 -0.19
N TYR A 117 6.94 -20.40 -1.17
CA TYR A 117 6.63 -19.04 -1.64
C TYR A 117 6.29 -18.12 -0.45
N PRO A 118 7.00 -16.99 -0.29
CA PRO A 118 6.80 -16.03 0.80
C PRO A 118 5.52 -15.22 0.54
N LEU A 119 4.43 -15.54 1.25
CA LEU A 119 3.21 -14.73 1.16
C LEU A 119 3.44 -13.35 1.77
N VAL A 120 2.87 -12.32 1.14
CA VAL A 120 2.94 -10.95 1.64
C VAL A 120 2.05 -10.83 2.87
N ASP A 121 2.56 -10.22 3.93
CA ASP A 121 1.73 -9.83 5.06
C ASP A 121 0.89 -8.62 4.68
N ALA A 122 -0.42 -8.63 4.97
CA ALA A 122 -1.32 -7.53 4.69
C ALA A 122 -0.78 -6.16 5.18
N ARG A 123 -0.02 -6.15 6.28
CA ARG A 123 0.59 -4.95 6.85
C ARG A 123 1.70 -4.34 5.99
N GLU A 124 2.35 -5.11 5.13
CA GLU A 124 3.36 -4.60 4.19
C GLU A 124 2.74 -3.76 3.07
N LEU A 125 1.45 -3.98 2.78
CA LEU A 125 0.68 -3.11 1.89
C LEU A 125 0.23 -1.83 2.61
N MET A 126 0.40 -1.72 3.92
CA MET A 126 0.19 -0.44 4.58
C MET A 126 1.37 0.48 4.31
N PRO A 127 1.18 1.80 4.22
CA PRO A 127 2.26 2.74 3.89
C PRO A 127 3.30 2.92 5.02
N SER A 128 3.90 1.83 5.50
CA SER A 128 5.07 1.78 6.39
C SER A 128 6.14 1.10 5.56
N PHE A 129 6.80 1.88 4.71
CA PHE A 129 7.86 1.37 3.87
C PHE A 129 9.15 1.25 4.67
N ASP A 130 9.16 0.27 5.58
CA ASP A 130 10.43 -0.30 5.98
C ASP A 130 10.96 -1.11 4.79
N VAL A 131 12.27 -1.03 4.56
CA VAL A 131 12.92 -1.82 3.54
C VAL A 131 12.88 -3.27 4.01
N ASP A 132 12.28 -4.18 3.23
CA ASP A 132 12.56 -5.60 3.40
C ASP A 132 13.99 -5.82 2.87
N PRO A 133 14.98 -6.10 3.74
CA PRO A 133 16.37 -6.24 3.33
C PRO A 133 16.57 -7.54 2.56
N TYR A 134 15.59 -8.45 2.60
CA TYR A 134 15.70 -9.75 1.95
C TYR A 134 15.16 -9.71 0.52
N GLU A 135 16.03 -10.05 -0.43
CA GLU A 135 15.67 -10.15 -1.83
C GLU A 135 15.42 -11.61 -2.21
N HIS A 136 14.19 -11.92 -2.65
CA HIS A 136 13.84 -13.24 -3.14
C HIS A 136 14.26 -13.41 -4.60
N LYS A 137 15.56 -13.58 -4.84
CA LYS A 137 16.16 -13.65 -6.19
C LYS A 137 15.54 -14.72 -7.11
N ALA A 138 14.98 -15.79 -6.54
CA ALA A 138 14.31 -16.85 -7.29
C ALA A 138 12.90 -16.46 -7.78
N LEU A 139 12.30 -15.38 -7.26
CA LEU A 139 11.00 -14.90 -7.69
C LEU A 139 11.14 -13.97 -8.89
N PRO A 140 10.11 -13.85 -9.75
CA PRO A 140 10.16 -12.94 -10.87
C PRO A 140 10.19 -11.48 -10.42
N GLY A 141 10.85 -10.64 -11.22
CA GLY A 141 10.79 -9.18 -11.12
C GLY A 141 10.72 -8.58 -12.51
N PHE A 142 10.00 -7.46 -12.65
CA PHE A 142 9.93 -6.76 -13.93
C PHE A 142 9.67 -5.28 -13.74
N ALA A 143 9.92 -4.51 -14.80
CA ALA A 143 9.41 -3.18 -14.98
C ALA A 143 8.76 -3.07 -16.37
N LEU A 144 7.73 -2.23 -16.48
CA LEU A 144 7.03 -1.95 -17.72
C LEU A 144 6.62 -0.49 -17.72
N VAL A 145 6.73 0.16 -18.89
CA VAL A 145 6.10 1.45 -19.17
C VAL A 145 5.18 1.30 -20.37
N ALA A 146 3.99 1.89 -20.29
CA ALA A 146 3.01 1.96 -21.35
C ALA A 146 2.65 3.41 -21.65
N PHE A 147 2.58 3.77 -22.95
CA PHE A 147 2.22 5.10 -23.43
C PHE A 147 1.01 5.04 -24.35
N GLN A 148 0.01 5.89 -24.12
CA GLN A 148 -1.17 6.00 -24.99
C GLN A 148 -0.89 6.92 -26.20
N ARG A 149 0.23 6.67 -26.88
CA ARG A 149 0.69 7.38 -28.07
C ARG A 149 1.71 6.53 -28.82
N LYS A 150 2.05 6.94 -30.04
CA LYS A 150 3.20 6.40 -30.78
C LYS A 150 4.49 6.92 -30.14
N LEU A 151 5.54 6.11 -30.16
CA LEU A 151 6.87 6.51 -29.69
C LEU A 151 7.74 6.94 -30.86
N SER A 152 8.59 7.92 -30.60
CA SER A 152 9.66 8.34 -31.52
C SER A 152 10.98 8.06 -30.84
N TYR A 153 11.74 7.10 -31.37
CA TYR A 153 12.98 6.63 -30.76
C TYR A 153 13.96 7.75 -30.38
N PHE A 154 14.06 8.77 -31.24
CA PHE A 154 14.98 9.89 -31.02
C PHE A 154 14.47 10.90 -29.98
N ASP A 155 13.16 11.11 -29.91
CA ASP A 155 12.55 12.13 -29.05
C ASP A 155 12.25 11.61 -27.63
N GLU A 156 12.32 10.29 -27.41
CA GLU A 156 12.06 9.71 -26.09
C GLU A 156 13.17 10.07 -25.09
N VAL A 157 12.75 10.43 -23.87
CA VAL A 157 13.66 10.77 -22.75
C VAL A 157 14.34 9.56 -22.09
N PHE A 158 14.20 8.37 -22.70
CA PHE A 158 14.67 7.09 -22.20
C PHE A 158 15.10 6.19 -23.37
N GLN A 159 16.03 5.28 -23.11
CA GLN A 159 16.55 4.36 -24.12
C GLN A 159 15.85 3.00 -24.02
N TYR A 160 15.64 2.33 -25.14
CA TYR A 160 15.06 0.99 -25.23
C TYR A 160 15.50 0.31 -26.53
N ASP A 161 15.38 -1.00 -26.65
CA ASP A 161 15.57 -1.69 -27.93
C ASP A 161 14.21 -1.80 -28.63
N THR A 162 14.09 -1.29 -29.85
CA THR A 162 12.80 -1.21 -30.58
C THR A 162 12.37 -2.58 -31.11
N LEU A 163 11.09 -2.90 -30.93
CA LEU A 163 10.43 -3.99 -31.64
C LEU A 163 9.58 -3.43 -32.78
N TYR A 164 9.67 -4.09 -33.93
CA TYR A 164 9.06 -3.66 -35.18
C TYR A 164 7.71 -4.35 -35.39
N SER A 165 6.75 -3.65 -35.98
CA SER A 165 5.57 -4.27 -36.61
C SER A 165 5.62 -4.06 -38.11
N GLU A 166 4.76 -4.77 -38.82
CA GLU A 166 4.36 -4.38 -40.17
C GLU A 166 3.97 -2.89 -40.22
N ASN A 167 4.45 -2.22 -41.26
CA ASN A 167 4.19 -0.83 -41.55
C ASN A 167 3.79 -0.75 -43.03
N PRO A 168 2.50 -0.56 -43.36
CA PRO A 168 2.02 -0.51 -44.73
C PRO A 168 2.75 0.53 -45.60
N GLY A 169 3.32 1.59 -45.00
CA GLY A 169 4.07 2.62 -45.71
C GLY A 169 5.55 2.30 -46.00
N LYS A 170 6.11 1.17 -45.52
CA LYS A 170 7.55 0.87 -45.65
C LYS A 170 7.91 -0.42 -46.40
N ASN A 171 6.96 -1.14 -47.03
CA ASN A 171 7.22 -2.42 -47.72
C ASN A 171 8.03 -3.45 -46.89
N ILE A 172 7.88 -3.45 -45.56
CA ILE A 172 8.54 -4.43 -44.68
C ILE A 172 7.50 -5.47 -44.30
N SER A 173 7.70 -6.72 -44.73
CA SER A 173 6.80 -7.82 -44.39
C SER A 173 6.89 -8.20 -42.91
N GLN A 174 5.79 -8.71 -42.36
CA GLN A 174 5.72 -9.17 -40.97
C GLN A 174 6.78 -10.23 -40.63
N ALA A 175 7.15 -11.11 -41.59
CA ALA A 175 8.19 -12.11 -41.40
C ALA A 175 9.58 -11.47 -41.15
N ILE A 176 9.90 -10.38 -41.85
CA ILE A 176 11.16 -9.64 -41.65
C ILE A 176 11.16 -8.96 -40.28
N CYS A 177 10.03 -8.33 -39.89
CA CYS A 177 9.87 -7.74 -38.57
C CYS A 177 10.02 -8.76 -37.45
N ASN A 178 9.38 -9.92 -37.57
CA ASN A 178 9.47 -11.00 -36.59
C ASN A 178 10.91 -11.53 -36.43
N ASN A 179 11.63 -11.74 -37.53
CA ASN A 179 13.03 -12.16 -37.48
C ASN A 179 13.93 -11.11 -36.79
N LYS A 180 13.70 -9.82 -37.07
CA LYS A 180 14.40 -8.73 -36.36
C LYS A 180 14.08 -8.72 -34.86
N ASN A 181 12.80 -8.85 -34.49
CA ASN A 181 12.36 -8.88 -33.10
C ASN A 181 12.95 -10.08 -32.35
N LEU A 182 12.99 -11.25 -32.99
CA LEU A 182 13.64 -12.45 -32.45
C LEU A 182 15.12 -12.21 -32.16
N ASN A 183 15.85 -11.61 -33.11
CA ASN A 183 17.27 -11.29 -32.92
C ASN A 183 17.47 -10.30 -31.76
N VAL A 184 16.63 -9.27 -31.65
CA VAL A 184 16.68 -8.28 -30.56
C VAL A 184 16.45 -8.95 -29.20
N LEU A 185 15.47 -9.84 -29.08
CA LEU A 185 15.22 -10.61 -27.85
C LEU A 185 16.41 -11.54 -27.52
N GLN A 186 16.92 -12.29 -28.50
CA GLN A 186 18.04 -13.22 -28.30
C GLN A 186 19.32 -12.52 -27.83
N GLN A 187 19.59 -11.29 -28.29
CA GLN A 187 20.74 -10.51 -27.83
C GLN A 187 20.68 -10.13 -26.34
N ARG A 188 19.49 -10.14 -25.74
CA ARG A 188 19.27 -9.78 -24.33
C ARG A 188 18.96 -10.98 -23.43
N LEU A 189 18.81 -12.17 -24.01
CA LEU A 189 18.50 -13.40 -23.29
C LEU A 189 19.71 -14.32 -23.19
N GLN A 190 19.73 -15.14 -22.14
CA GLN A 190 20.67 -16.24 -22.00
C GLN A 190 20.51 -17.24 -23.14
N ARG A 191 21.63 -17.78 -23.63
CA ARG A 191 21.66 -18.71 -24.78
C ARG A 191 20.77 -19.95 -24.61
N ALA A 192 20.62 -20.43 -23.38
CA ALA A 192 19.79 -21.59 -23.04
C ALA A 192 18.31 -21.40 -23.44
N LEU A 193 17.81 -20.15 -23.46
CA LEU A 193 16.41 -19.84 -23.75
C LEU A 193 16.16 -19.58 -25.24
N HIS A 194 17.20 -19.60 -26.08
CA HIS A 194 17.10 -19.16 -27.48
C HIS A 194 16.33 -20.15 -28.36
N GLU A 195 16.40 -21.44 -28.08
CA GLU A 195 15.67 -22.48 -28.82
C GLU A 195 14.19 -22.47 -28.43
N ASP A 196 13.90 -22.43 -27.14
CA ASP A 196 12.54 -22.32 -26.60
C ASP A 196 11.83 -21.06 -27.13
N LEU A 197 12.52 -19.92 -27.17
CA LEU A 197 11.98 -18.69 -27.72
C LEU A 197 11.62 -18.85 -29.19
N ARG A 198 12.51 -19.44 -29.99
CA ARG A 198 12.26 -19.68 -31.42
C ARG A 198 11.04 -20.55 -31.62
N GLN A 199 10.96 -21.67 -30.91
CA GLN A 199 9.83 -22.61 -31.01
C GLN A 199 8.51 -21.95 -30.62
N CYS A 200 8.47 -21.22 -29.49
CA CYS A 200 7.26 -20.55 -29.03
C CYS A 200 6.76 -19.46 -30.00
N CYS A 201 7.66 -18.85 -30.78
CA CYS A 201 7.35 -17.69 -31.61
C CYS A 201 7.20 -18.01 -33.11
N LEU A 202 7.25 -19.28 -33.51
CA LEU A 202 7.08 -19.70 -34.91
C LEU A 202 5.72 -19.24 -35.45
N GLY A 203 5.74 -18.44 -36.51
CA GLY A 203 4.53 -17.98 -37.22
C GLY A 203 3.69 -16.90 -36.50
N ASN A 204 4.07 -16.49 -35.29
CA ASN A 204 3.32 -15.51 -34.50
C ASN A 204 3.99 -14.14 -34.50
N ASP A 205 3.21 -13.06 -34.40
CA ASP A 205 3.74 -11.71 -34.21
C ASP A 205 4.19 -11.51 -32.75
N LEU A 206 5.51 -11.42 -32.55
CA LEU A 206 6.11 -11.26 -31.21
C LEU A 206 5.75 -9.93 -30.55
N ALA A 207 5.50 -8.88 -31.34
CA ALA A 207 5.15 -7.57 -30.80
C ALA A 207 3.65 -7.49 -30.44
N SER A 208 2.83 -8.45 -30.87
CA SER A 208 1.40 -8.47 -30.64
C SER A 208 1.04 -8.61 -29.17
N LEU A 209 0.01 -7.89 -28.73
CA LEU A 209 -0.48 -7.99 -27.36
C LEU A 209 -1.00 -9.40 -27.02
N LYS A 210 -1.56 -10.14 -27.99
CA LYS A 210 -1.94 -11.56 -27.82
C LYS A 210 -0.75 -12.46 -27.46
N MET A 211 0.44 -12.14 -27.97
CA MET A 211 1.63 -12.94 -27.76
C MET A 211 2.33 -12.61 -26.43
N TYR A 212 1.99 -11.47 -25.82
CA TYR A 212 2.58 -11.01 -24.56
C TYR A 212 2.61 -12.05 -23.43
N PRO A 213 1.54 -12.82 -23.13
CA PRO A 213 1.57 -13.81 -22.06
C PRO A 213 2.58 -14.94 -22.33
N VAL A 214 2.72 -15.35 -23.60
CA VAL A 214 3.63 -16.42 -24.02
C VAL A 214 5.07 -15.97 -23.86
N ILE A 215 5.39 -14.74 -24.27
CA ILE A 215 6.75 -14.21 -24.23
C ILE A 215 7.14 -13.68 -22.86
N LEU A 216 6.17 -13.40 -21.97
CA LEU A 216 6.42 -12.83 -20.65
C LEU A 216 7.42 -13.67 -19.86
N LYS A 217 7.39 -15.00 -19.94
CA LYS A 217 8.37 -15.88 -19.29
C LYS A 217 9.83 -15.55 -19.67
N PHE A 218 10.07 -15.12 -20.91
CA PHE A 218 11.39 -14.69 -21.35
C PHE A 218 11.67 -13.24 -20.94
N LEU A 219 10.67 -12.36 -21.00
CA LEU A 219 10.82 -10.97 -20.57
C LEU A 219 11.09 -10.83 -19.07
N LEU A 220 10.67 -11.81 -18.25
CA LEU A 220 10.96 -11.87 -16.81
C LEU A 220 12.43 -12.22 -16.50
N GLU A 221 13.16 -12.80 -17.46
CA GLU A 221 14.60 -13.09 -17.35
C GLU A 221 15.46 -11.88 -17.75
N MET A 222 14.84 -10.74 -18.08
CA MET A 222 15.51 -9.51 -18.43
C MET A 222 15.54 -8.53 -17.26
N ASP A 223 16.66 -7.83 -17.08
CA ASP A 223 16.83 -6.91 -15.95
C ASP A 223 16.07 -5.58 -16.10
N ARG A 224 15.86 -5.14 -17.35
CA ARG A 224 15.36 -3.81 -17.72
C ARG A 224 13.91 -3.81 -18.19
N ALA A 225 13.34 -2.63 -18.34
CA ALA A 225 11.90 -2.47 -18.51
C ALA A 225 11.38 -2.86 -19.90
N GLN A 226 10.13 -3.32 -19.94
CA GLN A 226 9.34 -3.55 -21.14
C GLN A 226 8.66 -2.24 -21.58
N VAL A 227 8.44 -2.05 -22.88
CA VAL A 227 7.81 -0.83 -23.41
C VAL A 227 6.59 -1.20 -24.25
N MET A 228 5.44 -0.69 -23.85
CA MET A 228 4.20 -0.78 -24.64
C MET A 228 3.79 0.60 -25.15
N ALA A 229 3.33 0.65 -26.39
CA ALA A 229 2.83 1.90 -26.96
C ALA A 229 1.85 1.63 -28.09
N HIS A 230 1.25 2.69 -28.63
CA HIS A 230 0.37 2.56 -29.78
C HIS A 230 1.14 2.19 -31.05
N ASP A 231 0.52 1.33 -31.84
CA ASP A 231 0.86 1.08 -33.22
C ASP A 231 0.34 2.18 -34.14
N GLN A 232 0.43 1.96 -35.45
CA GLN A 232 -0.05 2.93 -36.43
C GLN A 232 -1.56 3.17 -36.37
N ASN A 233 -2.31 2.15 -35.95
CA ASN A 233 -3.76 2.13 -35.85
C ASN A 233 -4.28 2.59 -34.47
N GLY A 234 -3.39 2.90 -33.53
CA GLY A 234 -3.76 3.31 -32.17
C GLY A 234 -3.93 2.14 -31.19
N TYR A 235 -3.55 0.93 -31.57
CA TYR A 235 -3.65 -0.25 -30.71
C TYR A 235 -2.37 -0.49 -29.92
N PHE A 236 -2.50 -0.94 -28.67
CA PHE A 236 -1.35 -1.29 -27.85
C PHE A 236 -0.63 -2.54 -28.36
N ARG A 237 0.71 -2.46 -28.34
CA ARG A 237 1.63 -3.54 -28.67
C ARG A 237 2.89 -3.45 -27.80
N LEU A 238 3.68 -4.51 -27.80
CA LEU A 238 5.04 -4.48 -27.25
C LEU A 238 5.96 -3.76 -28.25
N SER A 239 6.21 -2.47 -28.00
CA SER A 239 6.98 -1.58 -28.88
C SER A 239 8.49 -1.65 -28.60
N GLY A 240 8.90 -2.19 -27.46
CA GLY A 240 10.30 -2.28 -27.10
C GLY A 240 10.59 -3.09 -25.84
N ILE A 241 11.87 -3.39 -25.67
CA ILE A 241 12.40 -4.12 -24.50
C ILE A 241 13.65 -3.41 -23.96
N ASN A 242 14.17 -3.92 -22.85
CA ASN A 242 15.45 -3.51 -22.28
C ASN A 242 15.55 -1.99 -21.98
N ALA A 243 14.44 -1.39 -21.59
CA ALA A 243 14.34 0.05 -21.40
C ALA A 243 14.98 0.54 -20.10
N SER A 244 15.71 1.65 -20.21
CA SER A 244 16.37 2.33 -19.10
C SER A 244 15.59 3.56 -18.67
N PHE A 245 14.97 3.48 -17.50
CA PHE A 245 14.27 4.62 -16.91
C PHE A 245 15.27 5.66 -16.39
N PRO A 246 15.16 6.95 -16.80
CA PRO A 246 16.05 7.99 -16.32
C PRO A 246 15.84 8.24 -14.83
N SER A 247 16.90 8.05 -14.05
CA SER A 247 16.91 8.29 -12.60
C SER A 247 17.92 9.37 -12.22
N ASP A 248 17.44 10.59 -12.01
CA ASP A 248 18.23 11.68 -11.42
C ASP A 248 17.77 11.88 -9.96
N LEU A 249 18.03 10.84 -9.16
CA LEU A 249 17.50 10.75 -7.80
C LEU A 249 18.02 11.85 -6.90
N ASP A 250 19.33 12.12 -6.92
CA ASP A 250 19.94 13.12 -6.05
C ASP A 250 19.43 14.53 -6.35
N THR A 251 19.26 14.88 -7.64
CA THR A 251 18.70 16.17 -8.02
C THR A 251 17.25 16.28 -7.59
N GLU A 252 16.42 15.25 -7.80
CA GLU A 252 15.02 15.28 -7.35
C GLU A 252 14.91 15.32 -5.82
N VAL A 253 15.77 14.61 -5.08
CA VAL A 253 15.82 14.67 -3.61
C VAL A 253 16.19 16.07 -3.13
N LYS A 254 17.24 16.69 -3.69
CA LYS A 254 17.64 18.07 -3.36
C LYS A 254 16.52 19.06 -3.67
N ARG A 255 15.93 19.02 -4.87
CA ARG A 255 14.81 19.88 -5.26
C ARG A 255 13.58 19.68 -4.38
N PHE A 256 13.30 18.45 -3.98
CA PHE A 256 12.16 18.14 -3.12
C PHE A 256 12.38 18.62 -1.68
N GLY A 257 13.55 18.35 -1.10
CA GLY A 257 13.88 18.78 0.26
C GLY A 257 13.97 20.30 0.41
N LEU A 258 14.44 21.03 -0.60
CA LEU A 258 14.37 22.50 -0.65
C LEU A 258 12.92 23.00 -0.63
N ARG A 259 12.04 22.41 -1.46
CA ARG A 259 10.62 22.79 -1.51
C ARG A 259 9.86 22.51 -0.21
N MET A 260 10.24 21.47 0.53
CA MET A 260 9.65 21.15 1.84
C MET A 260 10.24 22.00 2.99
N GLY A 261 11.24 22.85 2.72
CA GLY A 261 11.97 23.61 3.75
C GLY A 261 12.91 22.76 4.62
N LYS A 262 13.09 21.47 4.27
CA LYS A 262 13.95 20.52 4.98
C LYS A 262 15.42 20.67 4.62
N PHE A 263 15.73 21.24 3.46
CA PHE A 263 17.08 21.63 3.07
C PHE A 263 17.19 23.16 2.95
N SER A 264 18.41 23.65 3.09
CA SER A 264 18.80 25.03 2.85
C SER A 264 20.11 25.05 2.07
N ILE A 265 20.29 25.99 1.16
CA ILE A 265 21.50 26.08 0.33
C ILE A 265 22.69 26.42 1.24
N GLY A 266 23.77 25.62 1.16
CA GLY A 266 24.99 25.81 1.97
C GLY A 266 24.95 25.23 3.38
N ASP A 267 23.82 24.65 3.82
CA ASP A 267 23.66 24.08 5.15
C ASP A 267 23.80 22.55 5.14
N ASN A 268 25.04 22.09 5.34
CA ASN A 268 25.39 20.66 5.28
C ASN A 268 24.80 19.86 6.45
N GLU A 269 24.80 20.42 7.66
CA GLU A 269 24.28 19.74 8.85
C GLU A 269 22.77 19.48 8.71
N LYS A 270 22.02 20.48 8.26
CA LYS A 270 20.59 20.34 8.00
C LYS A 270 20.31 19.35 6.88
N TYR A 271 21.14 19.32 5.83
CA TYR A 271 21.03 18.32 4.77
C TYR A 271 21.26 16.90 5.31
N GLU A 272 22.34 16.66 6.05
CA GLU A 272 22.68 15.36 6.63
C GLU A 272 21.57 14.82 7.52
N GLN A 273 21.06 15.65 8.44
CA GLN A 273 20.00 15.28 9.38
C GLN A 273 18.69 14.91 8.67
N ASN A 274 18.34 15.59 7.57
CA ASN A 274 17.04 15.43 6.92
C ASN A 274 17.05 14.56 5.66
N ARG A 275 18.23 14.22 5.09
CA ARG A 275 18.34 13.51 3.81
C ARG A 275 17.53 12.20 3.79
N SER A 276 17.71 11.38 4.82
CA SER A 276 17.02 10.09 4.92
C SER A 276 15.51 10.23 4.94
N PHE A 277 15.00 11.25 5.65
CA PHE A 277 13.57 11.53 5.71
C PHE A 277 13.02 11.99 4.35
N VAL A 278 13.68 12.96 3.70
CA VAL A 278 13.24 13.50 2.41
C VAL A 278 13.20 12.41 1.34
N MET A 279 14.24 11.56 1.31
CA MET A 279 14.32 10.44 0.38
C MET A 279 13.21 9.40 0.63
N GLN A 280 12.98 9.02 1.90
CA GLN A 280 11.92 8.09 2.26
C GLN A 280 10.54 8.64 1.92
N PHE A 281 10.26 9.91 2.24
CA PHE A 281 8.99 10.56 1.93
C PHE A 281 8.76 10.64 0.42
N LEU A 282 9.79 11.01 -0.35
CA LEU A 282 9.70 11.08 -1.80
C LEU A 282 9.37 9.70 -2.40
N MET A 283 10.05 8.65 -1.96
CA MET A 283 9.79 7.28 -2.44
C MET A 283 8.41 6.78 -2.03
N GLU A 284 7.99 7.07 -0.80
CA GLU A 284 6.66 6.74 -0.29
C GLU A 284 5.57 7.39 -1.15
N LEU A 285 5.75 8.64 -1.58
CA LEU A 285 4.79 9.38 -2.41
C LEU A 285 4.46 8.68 -3.73
N TYR A 286 5.42 7.90 -4.26
CA TYR A 286 5.28 7.11 -5.49
C TYR A 286 5.07 5.62 -5.22
N GLY A 287 4.70 5.23 -3.99
CA GLY A 287 4.29 3.87 -3.69
C GLY A 287 5.40 2.85 -3.54
N TYR A 288 6.67 3.25 -3.54
CA TYR A 288 7.80 2.32 -3.50
C TYR A 288 8.57 2.41 -2.18
N PRO A 289 9.04 1.28 -1.63
CA PRO A 289 10.10 1.29 -0.63
C PRO A 289 11.43 1.65 -1.28
N LEU A 290 12.35 2.10 -0.44
CA LEU A 290 13.71 2.48 -0.80
C LEU A 290 14.60 1.23 -0.82
N ALA A 291 14.37 0.33 -1.80
CA ALA A 291 14.99 -0.99 -1.86
C ALA A 291 15.87 -1.18 -3.11
N SER A 292 15.26 -1.23 -4.30
CA SER A 292 15.93 -1.57 -5.55
C SER A 292 15.96 -0.40 -6.54
N GLU A 293 17.03 -0.29 -7.33
CA GLU A 293 17.17 0.70 -8.41
C GLU A 293 15.97 0.70 -9.35
N ARG A 294 15.48 -0.48 -9.78
CA ARG A 294 14.31 -0.62 -10.66
C ARG A 294 13.07 0.15 -10.18
N ARG A 295 12.80 0.11 -8.87
CA ARG A 295 11.67 0.81 -8.22
C ARG A 295 11.92 2.30 -8.12
N THR A 296 13.14 2.66 -7.72
CA THR A 296 13.57 4.06 -7.64
C THR A 296 13.47 4.74 -9.00
N SER A 297 13.97 4.11 -10.05
CA SER A 297 13.89 4.65 -11.41
C SER A 297 12.45 4.69 -11.92
N ALA A 298 11.61 3.68 -11.62
CA ALA A 298 10.18 3.71 -11.94
C ALA A 298 9.44 4.88 -11.27
N ALA A 299 9.72 5.13 -9.98
CA ALA A 299 9.15 6.25 -9.22
C ALA A 299 9.54 7.60 -9.85
N ILE A 300 10.85 7.82 -10.04
CA ILE A 300 11.36 9.10 -10.57
C ILE A 300 10.92 9.32 -12.02
N PHE A 301 10.89 8.26 -12.83
CA PHE A 301 10.43 8.37 -14.21
C PHE A 301 8.94 8.69 -14.29
N SER A 302 8.09 8.06 -13.46
CA SER A 302 6.66 8.41 -13.38
C SER A 302 6.42 9.88 -13.04
N ARG A 303 7.22 10.44 -12.13
CA ARG A 303 7.17 11.86 -11.76
C ARG A 303 7.51 12.74 -12.94
N ARG A 304 8.55 12.38 -13.72
CA ARG A 304 8.95 13.13 -14.91
C ARG A 304 7.86 13.10 -15.97
N LEU A 305 7.30 11.93 -16.27
CA LEU A 305 6.20 11.79 -17.23
C LEU A 305 4.95 12.56 -16.81
N HIS A 306 4.62 12.54 -15.51
CA HIS A 306 3.48 13.30 -14.97
C HIS A 306 3.67 14.81 -15.11
N LYS A 307 4.89 15.34 -14.86
CA LYS A 307 5.22 16.76 -15.11
C LYS A 307 5.13 17.13 -16.60
N LEU A 308 5.42 16.19 -17.50
CA LEU A 308 5.28 16.36 -18.95
C LEU A 308 3.82 16.21 -19.44
N GLN A 309 2.88 15.90 -18.54
CA GLN A 309 1.47 15.64 -18.85
C GLN A 309 1.27 14.52 -19.90
N ASP A 310 2.23 13.60 -20.01
CA ASP A 310 2.10 12.43 -20.89
C ASP A 310 1.08 11.44 -20.30
N LYS A 311 0.31 10.73 -21.13
CA LYS A 311 -0.60 9.68 -20.66
C LYS A 311 0.16 8.37 -20.56
N PHE A 312 0.41 7.92 -19.33
CA PHE A 312 1.27 6.77 -19.09
C PHE A 312 0.74 5.82 -18.01
N MET A 313 1.29 4.61 -18.03
CA MET A 313 1.25 3.66 -16.93
C MET A 313 2.63 3.01 -16.76
N ILE A 314 3.17 3.05 -15.56
CA ILE A 314 4.38 2.32 -15.17
C ILE A 314 3.98 1.22 -14.20
N ARG A 315 4.49 0.00 -14.42
CA ARG A 315 4.27 -1.14 -13.54
C ARG A 315 5.62 -1.73 -13.16
N ALA A 316 5.83 -2.03 -11.89
CA ALA A 316 7.01 -2.77 -11.46
C ALA A 316 6.65 -3.82 -10.41
N LEU A 317 7.17 -5.01 -10.61
CA LEU A 317 7.24 -6.07 -9.61
C LEU A 317 8.67 -6.14 -9.13
N GLY A 318 8.88 -6.08 -7.81
CA GLY A 318 10.20 -6.33 -7.28
C GLY A 318 10.24 -7.54 -6.35
N GLN A 319 11.41 -8.15 -6.30
CA GLN A 319 11.66 -9.40 -5.60
C GLN A 319 11.64 -9.26 -4.07
N THR A 320 11.87 -8.07 -3.50
CA THR A 320 11.87 -7.86 -2.04
C THR A 320 10.46 -7.78 -1.46
N ASP A 321 9.54 -7.01 -2.06
CA ASP A 321 8.17 -6.85 -1.56
C ASP A 321 7.16 -7.82 -2.20
N ARG A 322 7.48 -8.41 -3.36
CA ARG A 322 6.60 -9.35 -4.09
C ARG A 322 5.26 -8.71 -4.50
N VAL A 323 5.28 -7.39 -4.70
CA VAL A 323 4.09 -6.60 -5.01
C VAL A 323 4.22 -6.01 -6.40
N ILE A 324 3.17 -6.14 -7.21
CA ILE A 324 3.03 -5.40 -8.47
C ILE A 324 2.54 -4.00 -8.10
N THR A 325 3.41 -3.00 -8.25
CA THR A 325 3.07 -1.58 -8.06
C THR A 325 2.78 -0.94 -9.41
N SER A 326 1.62 -0.31 -9.54
CA SER A 326 1.20 0.42 -10.73
C SER A 326 1.10 1.92 -10.44
N LEU A 327 1.71 2.73 -11.30
CA LEU A 327 1.68 4.18 -11.31
C LEU A 327 1.09 4.68 -12.62
N TYR A 328 0.02 5.46 -12.57
CA TYR A 328 -0.64 5.90 -13.80
C TYR A 328 -1.42 7.21 -13.60
N ASN A 329 -1.67 7.95 -14.68
CA ASN A 329 -2.35 9.25 -14.61
C ASN A 329 -3.57 9.40 -15.54
N PHE A 330 -3.99 8.33 -16.22
CA PHE A 330 -5.08 8.37 -17.20
C PHE A 330 -6.48 8.66 -16.61
N ASN A 331 -6.65 8.58 -15.29
CA ASN A 331 -7.91 8.94 -14.61
C ASN A 331 -7.95 10.40 -14.11
N SER A 332 -6.80 11.10 -14.06
CA SER A 332 -6.72 12.48 -13.56
C SER A 332 -5.36 13.11 -13.86
N LEU A 333 -5.22 13.74 -15.02
CA LEU A 333 -4.01 14.49 -15.39
C LEU A 333 -3.80 15.72 -14.50
N GLU A 334 -4.88 16.29 -13.94
CA GLU A 334 -4.86 17.47 -13.08
C GLU A 334 -4.44 17.19 -11.63
N ALA A 335 -4.31 15.90 -11.26
CA ALA A 335 -3.87 15.55 -9.91
C ALA A 335 -2.42 15.96 -9.69
N ASN A 336 -2.06 16.27 -8.44
CA ASN A 336 -0.69 16.61 -8.06
C ASN A 336 0.31 15.46 -8.33
N TYR A 337 -0.18 14.22 -8.33
CA TYR A 337 0.62 12.99 -8.42
C TYR A 337 -0.10 11.92 -9.26
N PRO A 338 0.64 11.00 -9.90
CA PRO A 338 0.05 9.82 -10.53
C PRO A 338 -0.59 8.92 -9.47
N GLN A 339 -1.68 8.23 -9.83
CA GLN A 339 -2.35 7.27 -8.95
C GLN A 339 -1.44 6.08 -8.63
N VAL A 340 -1.50 5.59 -7.39
CA VAL A 340 -0.75 4.42 -6.92
C VAL A 340 -1.72 3.28 -6.62
N GLU A 341 -1.41 2.11 -7.18
CA GLU A 341 -2.11 0.87 -6.89
C GLU A 341 -1.10 -0.26 -6.66
N LYS A 342 -1.45 -1.19 -5.77
CA LYS A 342 -0.62 -2.35 -5.46
C LYS A 342 -1.42 -3.63 -5.49
N VAL A 343 -0.86 -4.68 -6.07
CA VAL A 343 -1.45 -6.02 -6.09
C VAL A 343 -0.44 -7.03 -5.57
N ALA A 344 -0.85 -7.87 -4.62
CA ALA A 344 -0.01 -8.90 -4.04
C ALA A 344 -0.80 -10.15 -3.67
N LEU A 345 -0.07 -11.27 -3.53
CA LEU A 345 -0.60 -12.49 -2.94
C LEU A 345 -0.37 -12.46 -1.43
N VAL A 346 -1.46 -12.31 -0.67
CA VAL A 346 -1.46 -12.03 0.77
C VAL A 346 -1.91 -13.24 1.55
N GLY A 347 -1.20 -13.55 2.63
CA GLY A 347 -1.65 -14.54 3.62
C GLY A 347 -2.53 -13.89 4.68
N LEU A 348 -3.76 -14.39 4.87
CA LEU A 348 -4.62 -13.93 5.96
C LEU A 348 -4.17 -14.52 7.30
N ASP A 349 -4.21 -13.68 8.33
CA ASP A 349 -3.87 -14.09 9.69
C ASP A 349 -4.88 -15.10 10.24
N LYS A 350 -4.45 -15.93 11.21
CA LYS A 350 -5.37 -16.88 11.87
C LYS A 350 -6.52 -16.19 12.58
N ASP A 351 -6.25 -15.00 13.09
CA ASP A 351 -7.17 -14.23 13.94
C ASP A 351 -8.23 -13.47 13.13
N GLN A 352 -8.11 -13.43 11.79
CA GLN A 352 -9.11 -12.84 10.89
C GLN A 352 -10.25 -13.83 10.59
N ALA A 353 -10.84 -14.41 11.63
CA ALA A 353 -11.81 -15.49 11.50
C ALA A 353 -13.08 -15.06 10.74
N GLU A 354 -13.57 -13.84 10.96
CA GLU A 354 -14.76 -13.30 10.28
C GLU A 354 -14.53 -13.14 8.76
N ALA A 355 -13.43 -12.50 8.36
CA ALA A 355 -13.06 -12.35 6.96
C ALA A 355 -12.85 -13.72 6.29
N VAL A 356 -12.24 -14.68 7.00
CA VAL A 356 -12.07 -16.05 6.50
C VAL A 356 -13.40 -16.78 6.33
N LEU A 357 -14.36 -16.58 7.24
CA LEU A 357 -15.70 -17.17 7.14
C LEU A 357 -16.49 -16.57 5.98
N GLU A 358 -16.48 -15.24 5.84
CA GLU A 358 -17.13 -14.54 4.72
C GLU A 358 -16.57 -15.01 3.37
N LEU A 359 -15.25 -15.20 3.28
CA LEU A 359 -14.58 -15.71 2.08
C LEU A 359 -14.84 -17.19 1.81
N LYS A 360 -15.07 -18.00 2.85
CA LYS A 360 -15.46 -19.41 2.69
C LYS A 360 -16.90 -19.57 2.22
N ASN A 361 -17.77 -18.64 2.61
CA ASN A 361 -19.18 -18.64 2.23
C ASN A 361 -19.41 -17.97 0.86
N GLY A 362 -18.47 -17.16 0.38
CA GLY A 362 -18.49 -16.52 -0.94
C GLY A 362 -17.91 -17.37 -2.08
N GLU A 363 -17.92 -16.80 -3.29
CA GLU A 363 -17.43 -17.42 -4.54
C GLU A 363 -15.89 -17.65 -4.49
N GLU A 364 -15.39 -18.75 -3.91
CA GLU A 364 -14.00 -19.28 -3.99
C GLU A 364 -12.83 -18.27 -4.16
N PHE A 365 -12.79 -17.16 -3.41
CA PHE A 365 -11.73 -16.12 -3.52
C PHE A 365 -10.34 -16.57 -3.01
N PHE A 366 -10.25 -17.74 -2.37
CA PHE A 366 -8.98 -18.29 -1.89
C PHE A 366 -8.15 -18.87 -3.04
N VAL A 367 -6.90 -18.42 -3.14
CA VAL A 367 -5.87 -19.10 -3.95
C VAL A 367 -5.44 -20.40 -3.28
N ASP A 368 -5.27 -20.38 -1.95
CA ASP A 368 -5.01 -21.56 -1.14
C ASP A 368 -5.71 -21.41 0.21
N ILE A 369 -6.71 -22.25 0.48
CA ILE A 369 -7.49 -22.24 1.71
C ILE A 369 -6.62 -22.59 2.93
N LYS A 370 -5.63 -23.49 2.80
CA LYS A 370 -4.78 -23.93 3.92
C LYS A 370 -3.84 -22.83 4.37
N ARG A 371 -3.19 -22.18 3.42
CA ARG A 371 -2.30 -21.04 3.68
C ARG A 371 -3.06 -19.71 3.78
N LYS A 372 -4.38 -19.74 3.62
CA LYS A 372 -5.29 -18.58 3.59
C LYS A 372 -4.80 -17.50 2.64
N ALA A 373 -4.32 -17.92 1.47
CA ALA A 373 -3.74 -17.03 0.47
C ALA A 373 -4.85 -16.42 -0.40
N VAL A 374 -4.83 -15.10 -0.56
CA VAL A 374 -5.78 -14.33 -1.36
C VAL A 374 -5.06 -13.28 -2.21
N LEU A 375 -5.64 -12.88 -3.34
CA LEU A 375 -5.13 -11.75 -4.12
C LEU A 375 -5.75 -10.45 -3.59
N LEU A 376 -4.91 -9.55 -3.10
CA LEU A 376 -5.34 -8.26 -2.56
C LEU A 376 -4.80 -7.12 -3.41
N ARG A 377 -5.70 -6.26 -3.85
CA ARG A 377 -5.40 -4.96 -4.46
C ARG A 377 -5.64 -3.85 -3.44
N SER A 378 -4.72 -2.90 -3.37
CA SER A 378 -4.83 -1.71 -2.53
C SER A 378 -4.66 -0.45 -3.38
N ARG A 379 -5.56 0.52 -3.24
CA ARG A 379 -5.46 1.84 -3.87
C ARG A 379 -5.11 2.89 -2.83
N TYR A 380 -4.21 3.80 -3.20
CA TYR A 380 -3.69 4.81 -2.30
C TYR A 380 -4.03 6.22 -2.78
N THR A 381 -4.11 7.15 -1.83
CA THR A 381 -4.09 8.59 -2.06
C THR A 381 -2.79 9.16 -1.56
N GLN A 382 -2.24 10.11 -2.30
CA GLN A 382 -1.05 10.85 -1.93
C GLN A 382 -1.38 12.09 -1.09
N HIS A 383 -0.49 12.42 -0.15
CA HIS A 383 -0.59 13.62 0.66
C HIS A 383 0.61 14.53 0.44
N LEU A 384 0.34 15.82 0.35
CA LEU A 384 1.39 16.85 0.36
C LEU A 384 2.03 16.89 1.74
N TYR A 385 3.33 17.15 1.77
CA TYR A 385 4.02 17.36 3.03
C TYR A 385 3.52 18.63 3.71
N SER A 386 3.11 18.49 4.98
CA SER A 386 2.80 19.62 5.87
C SER A 386 3.76 19.62 7.06
N PRO A 387 4.50 20.72 7.32
CA PRO A 387 5.35 20.84 8.50
C PRO A 387 4.55 20.93 9.81
N GLU A 388 3.27 21.31 9.72
CA GLU A 388 2.37 21.44 10.88
C GLU A 388 1.81 20.08 11.32
N ASN A 389 1.90 19.06 10.47
CA ASN A 389 1.32 17.76 10.75
C ASN A 389 2.24 16.93 11.66
N VAL A 390 1.76 16.70 12.88
CA VAL A 390 2.43 15.94 13.93
C VAL A 390 2.67 14.48 13.53
N ARG A 391 1.80 13.92 12.68
CA ARG A 391 1.97 12.56 12.16
C ARG A 391 3.18 12.43 11.25
N GLN A 392 3.81 13.56 10.87
CA GLN A 392 4.77 13.70 9.77
C GLN A 392 4.27 12.86 8.60
N ASP A 393 3.28 13.40 7.89
CA ASP A 393 2.38 12.63 7.03
C ASP A 393 3.08 11.50 6.29
N ARG A 394 2.44 10.33 6.30
CA ARG A 394 2.72 9.35 5.25
C ARG A 394 2.43 10.04 3.94
N ALA A 395 3.35 9.94 2.99
CA ALA A 395 3.07 10.44 1.66
C ALA A 395 1.92 9.66 0.99
N LEU A 396 1.47 8.53 1.58
CA LEU A 396 0.32 7.74 1.14
C LEU A 396 -0.66 7.34 2.25
N SER A 397 -1.93 7.20 1.89
CA SER A 397 -2.95 6.52 2.70
C SER A 397 -3.76 5.55 1.86
N VAL A 398 -4.16 4.42 2.43
CA VAL A 398 -5.05 3.47 1.72
C VAL A 398 -6.47 4.01 1.70
N VAL A 399 -6.99 4.19 0.49
CA VAL A 399 -8.34 4.65 0.20
C VAL A 399 -9.28 3.46 0.14
N GLU A 400 -8.88 2.45 -0.63
CA GLU A 400 -9.71 1.31 -0.98
C GLU A 400 -8.86 0.04 -1.03
N GLN A 401 -9.49 -1.09 -0.74
CA GLN A 401 -8.94 -2.42 -0.95
C GLN A 401 -9.96 -3.28 -1.68
N GLU A 402 -9.46 -4.18 -2.52
CA GLU A 402 -10.29 -5.07 -3.33
C GLU A 402 -9.66 -6.46 -3.30
N LEU A 403 -10.46 -7.48 -3.04
CA LEU A 403 -10.09 -8.86 -3.25
C LEU A 403 -10.34 -9.25 -4.70
N ILE A 404 -9.36 -9.88 -5.34
CA ILE A 404 -9.46 -10.31 -6.73
C ILE A 404 -9.70 -11.82 -6.76
N HIS A 405 -10.75 -12.26 -7.45
CA HIS A 405 -11.00 -13.67 -7.67
C HIS A 405 -9.91 -14.25 -8.60
N PRO A 406 -9.24 -15.36 -8.23
CA PRO A 406 -8.06 -15.84 -8.95
C PRO A 406 -8.33 -16.33 -10.37
N TYR A 407 -9.56 -16.75 -10.67
CA TYR A 407 -9.94 -17.32 -11.98
C TYR A 407 -10.67 -16.32 -12.87
N THR A 408 -11.63 -15.58 -12.30
CA THR A 408 -12.53 -14.69 -13.06
C THR A 408 -12.04 -13.24 -13.10
N GLY A 409 -11.16 -12.85 -12.16
CA GLY A 409 -10.74 -11.47 -11.99
C GLY A 409 -11.82 -10.53 -11.43
N GLN A 410 -12.98 -11.07 -11.01
CA GLN A 410 -14.01 -10.31 -10.31
C GLN A 410 -13.47 -9.76 -8.98
N VAL A 411 -14.07 -8.66 -8.52
CA VAL A 411 -13.59 -7.94 -7.33
C VAL A 411 -14.64 -7.84 -6.24
N ILE A 412 -14.21 -8.06 -5.00
CA ILE A 412 -15.01 -7.82 -3.78
C ILE A 412 -14.37 -6.69 -2.98
N LYS A 413 -15.19 -5.72 -2.52
CA LYS A 413 -14.73 -4.48 -1.89
C LYS A 413 -15.10 -4.34 -0.41
N ASN A 414 -16.10 -5.11 0.05
CA ASN A 414 -16.67 -5.02 1.39
C ASN A 414 -15.84 -5.72 2.47
N ILE A 415 -14.83 -6.50 2.10
CA ILE A 415 -14.00 -7.26 3.06
C ILE A 415 -12.73 -6.47 3.37
N ASN A 416 -12.54 -6.15 4.65
CA ASN A 416 -11.42 -5.32 5.11
C ASN A 416 -10.31 -6.14 5.76
N ILE A 417 -9.23 -6.38 5.02
CA ILE A 417 -8.07 -7.16 5.46
C ILE A 417 -7.01 -6.27 6.13
N LEU A 418 -6.88 -5.01 5.70
CA LEU A 418 -5.75 -4.13 6.08
C LEU A 418 -5.90 -3.42 7.44
N LYS A 419 -7.13 -3.18 7.92
CA LYS A 419 -7.40 -2.25 9.05
C LYS A 419 -7.83 -2.91 10.37
N ASP A 420 -7.52 -4.18 10.61
CA ASP A 420 -7.93 -4.82 11.87
C ASP A 420 -7.07 -4.34 13.07
N SER A 421 -7.59 -3.39 13.84
CA SER A 421 -6.97 -2.85 15.06
C SER A 421 -6.95 -3.85 16.22
N THR A 422 -7.81 -4.86 16.18
CA THR A 422 -8.03 -5.84 17.25
C THR A 422 -6.85 -6.80 17.36
N ASN A 423 -6.27 -7.17 16.22
CA ASN A 423 -5.08 -8.02 16.13
C ASN A 423 -3.81 -7.34 16.71
N MET A 424 -3.72 -6.01 16.63
CA MET A 424 -2.54 -5.27 17.09
C MET A 424 -2.32 -5.34 18.61
N PHE A 425 -3.40 -5.33 19.39
CA PHE A 425 -3.30 -5.42 20.85
C PHE A 425 -2.88 -6.83 21.30
N LEU A 426 -3.47 -7.87 20.69
CA LEU A 426 -3.08 -9.26 20.94
C LEU A 426 -1.60 -9.49 20.64
N ARG A 427 -1.11 -9.04 19.49
CA ARG A 427 0.30 -9.15 19.14
C ARG A 427 1.23 -8.42 20.09
N LEU A 428 0.84 -7.24 20.56
CA LEU A 428 1.62 -6.51 21.56
C LEU A 428 1.72 -7.32 22.86
N ASN A 429 0.63 -7.97 23.27
CA ASN A 429 0.60 -8.85 24.43
C ASN A 429 1.54 -10.05 24.23
N ASP A 430 1.51 -10.68 23.06
CA ASP A 430 2.40 -11.80 22.74
C ASP A 430 3.88 -11.37 22.74
N ILE A 431 4.19 -10.17 22.22
CA ILE A 431 5.56 -9.61 22.23
C ILE A 431 6.04 -9.41 23.67
N VAL A 432 5.21 -8.81 24.51
CA VAL A 432 5.49 -8.54 25.92
C VAL A 432 5.63 -9.83 26.73
N ARG A 433 4.86 -10.87 26.41
CA ARG A 433 4.93 -12.20 27.05
C ARG A 433 6.08 -13.06 26.54
N GLY A 434 6.69 -12.71 25.42
CA GLY A 434 7.74 -13.49 24.77
C GLY A 434 7.23 -14.63 23.88
N GLU A 435 5.92 -14.70 23.62
CA GLU A 435 5.28 -15.76 22.83
C GLU A 435 5.27 -15.45 21.32
N PHE A 436 5.65 -14.22 20.93
CA PHE A 436 5.60 -13.77 19.55
C PHE A 436 6.73 -14.38 18.69
N ARG A 437 6.34 -14.98 17.56
CA ARG A 437 7.27 -15.45 16.52
C ARG A 437 7.08 -14.62 15.26
N GLY A 438 8.16 -13.97 14.82
CA GLY A 438 8.14 -13.16 13.61
C GLY A 438 9.41 -12.33 13.47
N ARG A 439 9.64 -11.81 12.26
CA ARG A 439 10.85 -11.06 11.94
C ARG A 439 10.63 -9.55 12.02
N ILE A 440 11.51 -8.81 12.69
CA ILE A 440 11.57 -7.35 12.65
C ILE A 440 13.01 -6.86 12.62
N ILE A 441 13.23 -5.66 12.10
CA ILE A 441 14.56 -5.06 12.00
C ILE A 441 14.70 -3.98 13.05
N TYR A 442 15.63 -4.17 13.98
CA TYR A 442 15.99 -3.19 14.98
C TYR A 442 17.08 -2.27 14.42
N LYS A 443 16.81 -0.95 14.44
CA LYS A 443 17.70 0.14 14.00
C LYS A 443 18.38 -0.07 12.63
N ARG A 444 17.72 -0.76 11.70
CA ARG A 444 18.21 -1.06 10.34
C ARG A 444 19.49 -1.90 10.29
N GLN A 445 19.87 -2.56 11.39
CA GLN A 445 21.12 -3.31 11.51
C GLN A 445 20.89 -4.76 11.93
N GLU A 446 20.00 -4.97 12.89
CA GLU A 446 19.80 -6.27 13.52
C GLU A 446 18.44 -6.85 13.14
N VAL A 447 18.44 -8.12 12.71
CA VAL A 447 17.22 -8.86 12.39
C VAL A 447 16.86 -9.74 13.58
N ILE A 448 15.67 -9.53 14.14
CA ILE A 448 15.17 -10.25 15.31
C ILE A 448 14.02 -11.14 14.87
N GLU A 449 14.09 -12.43 15.16
CA GLU A 449 13.16 -13.44 14.64
C GLU A 449 12.18 -14.00 15.69
N ASN A 450 12.40 -13.68 16.97
CA ASN A 450 11.57 -14.12 18.09
C ASN A 450 11.70 -13.19 19.30
N THR A 451 10.87 -13.44 20.32
CA THR A 451 10.80 -12.67 21.57
C THR A 451 11.17 -13.48 22.81
N ASP A 452 12.02 -14.50 22.66
CA ASP A 452 12.25 -15.49 23.73
C ASP A 452 13.00 -14.89 24.94
N SER A 453 13.96 -13.98 24.70
CA SER A 453 14.74 -13.28 25.75
C SER A 453 14.27 -11.84 25.98
N GLU A 454 14.52 -11.29 27.17
CA GLU A 454 14.15 -9.90 27.52
C GLU A 454 14.79 -8.86 26.60
N GLU A 455 16.06 -9.04 26.25
CA GLU A 455 16.77 -8.19 25.30
C GLU A 455 16.07 -8.18 23.94
N LYS A 456 15.74 -9.37 23.41
CA LYS A 456 15.01 -9.51 22.15
C LYS A 456 13.61 -8.89 22.24
N ARG A 457 12.89 -9.09 23.35
CA ARG A 457 11.57 -8.48 23.59
C ARG A 457 11.65 -6.97 23.54
N LEU A 458 12.61 -6.35 24.22
CA LEU A 458 12.75 -4.89 24.25
C LEU A 458 13.14 -4.32 22.88
N LYS A 459 14.10 -4.93 22.18
CA LYS A 459 14.47 -4.53 20.82
C LYS A 459 13.30 -4.70 19.84
N PHE A 460 12.56 -5.81 19.96
CA PHE A 460 11.38 -6.08 19.15
C PHE A 460 10.28 -5.06 19.45
N LEU A 461 9.98 -4.80 20.72
CA LEU A 461 8.98 -3.84 21.18
C LEU A 461 9.34 -2.43 20.71
N TYR A 462 10.59 -2.00 20.82
CA TYR A 462 11.05 -0.72 20.27
C TYR A 462 10.78 -0.64 18.76
N ALA A 463 11.26 -1.62 17.99
CA ALA A 463 11.10 -1.63 16.54
C ALA A 463 9.62 -1.67 16.14
N TRP A 464 8.80 -2.38 16.90
CA TRP A 464 7.37 -2.50 16.69
C TRP A 464 6.63 -1.19 17.01
N LEU A 465 6.95 -0.52 18.12
CA LEU A 465 6.45 0.81 18.45
C LEU A 465 6.86 1.83 17.38
N VAL A 466 8.09 1.77 16.88
CA VAL A 466 8.55 2.62 15.76
C VAL A 466 7.71 2.38 14.51
N LYS A 467 7.55 1.12 14.11
CA LYS A 467 6.80 0.69 12.92
C LYS A 467 5.32 1.11 13.00
N HIS A 468 4.73 1.03 14.19
CA HIS A 468 3.30 1.24 14.42
C HIS A 468 2.94 2.59 15.07
N GLN A 469 3.92 3.48 15.31
CA GLN A 469 3.74 4.79 15.95
C GLN A 469 2.50 5.56 15.45
N ARG A 470 2.31 5.60 14.13
CA ARG A 470 1.28 6.42 13.46
C ARG A 470 -0.13 5.85 13.70
N ARG A 471 -0.23 4.52 13.82
CA ARG A 471 -1.49 3.84 14.18
C ARG A 471 -1.86 4.19 15.60
N PHE A 472 -0.92 4.12 16.54
CA PHE A 472 -1.16 4.49 17.95
C PHE A 472 -1.62 5.93 18.12
N ILE A 473 -1.00 6.87 17.39
CA ILE A 473 -1.40 8.28 17.37
C ILE A 473 -2.86 8.44 16.90
N SER A 474 -3.36 7.52 16.06
CA SER A 474 -4.71 7.59 15.45
C SER A 474 -5.74 6.68 16.11
N TYR A 475 -5.36 5.88 17.11
CA TYR A 475 -6.30 4.98 17.81
C TYR A 475 -7.39 5.77 18.54
N ARG A 476 -8.50 5.12 18.86
CA ARG A 476 -9.46 5.70 19.83
C ARG A 476 -8.86 5.68 21.23
N ASP A 477 -9.31 6.58 22.09
CA ASP A 477 -8.77 6.75 23.44
C ASP A 477 -8.80 5.43 24.24
N GLU A 478 -9.91 4.71 24.19
CA GLU A 478 -10.11 3.43 24.89
C GLU A 478 -9.05 2.38 24.50
N TYR A 479 -8.78 2.21 23.21
CA TYR A 479 -7.78 1.26 22.72
C TYR A 479 -6.37 1.68 23.11
N PHE A 480 -6.06 2.98 23.04
CA PHE A 480 -4.74 3.47 23.41
C PHE A 480 -4.46 3.33 24.91
N VAL A 481 -5.46 3.53 25.77
CA VAL A 481 -5.33 3.31 27.22
C VAL A 481 -4.94 1.85 27.52
N ASN A 482 -5.53 0.88 26.81
CA ASN A 482 -5.18 -0.52 26.99
C ASN A 482 -3.73 -0.81 26.56
N VAL A 483 -3.30 -0.25 25.42
CA VAL A 483 -1.91 -0.33 24.95
C VAL A 483 -0.94 0.28 25.96
N ALA A 484 -1.27 1.46 26.49
CA ALA A 484 -0.44 2.16 27.46
C ALA A 484 -0.25 1.36 28.74
N LYS A 485 -1.35 0.85 29.31
CA LYS A 485 -1.31 -0.02 30.49
C LYS A 485 -0.42 -1.25 30.26
N LEU A 486 -0.53 -1.89 29.10
CA LEU A 486 0.26 -3.08 28.80
C LEU A 486 1.77 -2.79 28.73
N VAL A 487 2.17 -1.71 28.04
CA VAL A 487 3.58 -1.31 27.93
C VAL A 487 4.13 -0.84 29.28
N GLU A 488 3.38 0.02 29.99
CA GLU A 488 3.78 0.54 31.30
C GLU A 488 3.93 -0.58 32.33
N ASN A 489 2.97 -1.51 32.39
CA ASN A 489 3.04 -2.67 33.29
C ASN A 489 4.24 -3.56 32.97
N TYR A 490 4.55 -3.77 31.69
CA TYR A 490 5.72 -4.56 31.29
C TYR A 490 7.03 -3.92 31.77
N LEU A 491 7.21 -2.62 31.49
CA LEU A 491 8.41 -1.89 31.89
C LEU A 491 8.54 -1.79 33.42
N PHE A 492 7.41 -1.62 34.13
CA PHE A 492 7.37 -1.62 35.59
C PHE A 492 7.75 -2.98 36.18
N ASN A 493 7.22 -4.07 35.61
CA ASN A 493 7.54 -5.41 36.06
C ASN A 493 9.01 -5.75 35.82
N LEU A 494 9.60 -5.34 34.70
CA LEU A 494 11.03 -5.51 34.40
C LEU A 494 11.92 -4.86 35.46
N HIS A 495 11.58 -3.65 35.91
CA HIS A 495 12.34 -2.95 36.95
C HIS A 495 12.30 -3.68 38.30
N ASN A 496 11.19 -4.36 38.60
CA ASN A 496 10.96 -5.01 39.90
C ASN A 496 11.27 -6.51 39.90
N ASN A 497 11.58 -7.09 38.73
CA ASN A 497 11.82 -8.52 38.60
C ASN A 497 13.26 -8.87 38.98
N LYS A 498 13.42 -9.56 40.12
CA LYS A 498 14.72 -10.02 40.61
C LYS A 498 15.43 -11.04 39.71
N ALA A 499 14.70 -11.69 38.79
CA ALA A 499 15.27 -12.68 37.87
C ALA A 499 15.99 -12.05 36.67
N VAL A 500 15.80 -10.76 36.41
CA VAL A 500 16.41 -10.04 35.29
C VAL A 500 17.43 -9.05 35.85
N ASN A 501 18.66 -9.09 35.35
CA ASN A 501 19.63 -8.05 35.67
C ASN A 501 19.26 -6.78 34.90
N TYR A 502 18.59 -5.85 35.58
CA TYR A 502 18.09 -4.61 34.98
C TYR A 502 19.22 -3.79 34.33
N GLU A 503 20.44 -3.83 34.88
CA GLU A 503 21.55 -3.02 34.36
C GLU A 503 21.94 -3.43 32.93
N ASP A 504 21.78 -4.70 32.58
CA ASP A 504 22.10 -5.23 31.24
C ASP A 504 21.10 -4.74 30.17
N VAL A 505 19.86 -4.44 30.58
CA VAL A 505 18.76 -4.03 29.69
C VAL A 505 18.35 -2.57 29.85
N ARG A 506 18.94 -1.84 30.79
CA ARG A 506 18.57 -0.47 31.17
C ARG A 506 18.52 0.48 29.98
N ILE A 507 19.50 0.40 29.09
CA ILE A 507 19.55 1.23 27.87
C ILE A 507 18.34 0.94 26.98
N LEU A 508 18.03 -0.34 26.76
CA LEU A 508 16.88 -0.75 25.94
C LEU A 508 15.54 -0.34 26.57
N VAL A 509 15.41 -0.43 27.89
CA VAL A 509 14.24 0.05 28.63
C VAL A 509 14.04 1.55 28.42
N GLN A 510 15.10 2.34 28.57
CA GLN A 510 15.06 3.79 28.34
C GLN A 510 14.70 4.13 26.89
N GLU A 511 15.18 3.36 25.91
CA GLU A 511 14.82 3.54 24.50
C GLU A 511 13.34 3.27 24.24
N VAL A 512 12.81 2.16 24.77
CA VAL A 512 11.39 1.83 24.64
C VAL A 512 10.54 2.89 25.33
N GLN A 513 10.91 3.32 26.53
CA GLN A 513 10.19 4.35 27.28
C GLN A 513 10.20 5.69 26.54
N ALA A 514 11.36 6.17 26.09
CA ALA A 514 11.47 7.39 25.31
C ALA A 514 10.61 7.31 24.04
N ARG A 515 10.63 6.15 23.36
CA ARG A 515 9.82 5.96 22.17
C ARG A 515 8.31 5.94 22.46
N PHE A 516 7.90 5.37 23.58
CA PHE A 516 6.50 5.35 23.99
C PHE A 516 6.02 6.75 24.41
N SER A 517 6.82 7.49 25.18
CA SER A 517 6.55 8.89 25.53
C SER A 517 6.44 9.79 24.28
N PHE A 518 7.28 9.54 23.27
CA PHE A 518 7.16 10.21 21.97
C PHE A 518 5.76 10.01 21.36
N ILE A 519 5.25 8.78 21.37
CA ILE A 519 3.93 8.44 20.81
C ILE A 519 2.81 9.10 21.62
N GLN A 520 2.91 9.11 22.96
CA GLN A 520 1.94 9.77 23.84
C GLN A 520 1.86 11.28 23.55
N GLN A 521 3.00 11.98 23.49
CA GLN A 521 3.04 13.41 23.15
C GLN A 521 2.50 13.68 21.75
N ALA A 522 2.93 12.89 20.75
CA ALA A 522 2.46 13.04 19.37
C ALA A 522 0.94 12.87 19.26
N ARG A 523 0.34 11.97 20.05
CA ARG A 523 -1.12 11.81 20.12
C ARG A 523 -1.81 13.07 20.65
N LYS A 524 -1.30 13.67 21.72
CA LYS A 524 -1.89 14.91 22.29
C LYS A 524 -1.84 16.07 21.29
N VAL A 525 -0.70 16.27 20.63
CA VAL A 525 -0.58 17.32 19.61
C VAL A 525 -1.48 17.01 18.41
N LYS A 526 -1.72 15.74 18.06
CA LYS A 526 -2.69 15.39 17.02
C LYS A 526 -4.13 15.75 17.42
N ILE A 527 -4.53 15.50 18.67
CA ILE A 527 -5.84 15.93 19.16
C ILE A 527 -5.96 17.46 19.11
N LEU A 528 -4.89 18.18 19.47
CA LEU A 528 -4.83 19.64 19.35
C LEU A 528 -4.98 20.12 17.89
N GLU A 529 -4.39 19.40 16.93
CA GLU A 529 -4.57 19.66 15.50
C GLU A 529 -6.04 19.48 15.06
N ASP A 530 -6.72 18.43 15.54
CA ASP A 530 -8.12 18.18 15.20
C ASP A 530 -9.04 19.26 15.83
N LEU A 531 -8.70 19.72 17.04
CA LEU A 531 -9.38 20.82 17.74
C LEU A 531 -9.28 22.16 16.99
N ARG A 532 -8.20 22.43 16.25
CA ARG A 532 -8.10 23.59 15.36
C ARG A 532 -9.25 23.64 14.35
N TYR A 533 -9.66 22.49 13.82
CA TYR A 533 -10.79 22.38 12.90
C TYR A 533 -12.14 22.23 13.63
N ARG A 534 -12.15 22.38 14.96
CA ARG A 534 -13.27 22.13 15.85
C ARG A 534 -13.82 20.72 15.73
N VAL A 535 -12.95 19.75 15.47
CA VAL A 535 -13.30 18.32 15.46
C VAL A 535 -12.76 17.68 16.72
N PHE A 536 -13.62 17.04 17.49
CA PHE A 536 -13.22 16.27 18.67
C PHE A 536 -14.03 15.00 18.73
N ARG A 537 -13.36 13.84 18.82
CA ARG A 537 -14.02 12.52 18.83
C ARG A 537 -15.02 12.31 17.68
N ASN A 538 -14.66 12.78 16.49
CA ASN A 538 -15.46 12.76 15.25
C ASN A 538 -16.73 13.63 15.27
N GLU A 539 -16.86 14.55 16.22
CA GLU A 539 -17.95 15.51 16.28
C GLU A 539 -17.45 16.93 16.12
N ARG A 540 -18.27 17.78 15.49
CA ARG A 540 -17.98 19.21 15.39
C ARG A 540 -18.40 19.91 16.67
N ILE A 541 -17.46 20.57 17.34
CA ILE A 541 -17.67 21.23 18.63
C ILE A 541 -17.74 22.76 18.52
N GLY A 542 -18.29 23.39 19.56
CA GLY A 542 -18.31 24.85 19.71
C GLY A 542 -16.95 25.42 20.16
N TYR A 543 -16.78 26.73 20.04
CA TYR A 543 -15.54 27.42 20.40
C TYR A 543 -15.16 27.31 21.88
N LEU A 544 -16.13 27.34 22.80
CA LEU A 544 -15.87 27.21 24.23
C LEU A 544 -15.22 25.86 24.55
N ARG A 545 -15.87 24.77 24.13
CA ARG A 545 -15.37 23.41 24.32
C ARG A 545 -14.04 23.18 23.61
N MET A 546 -13.85 23.78 22.43
CA MET A 546 -12.58 23.70 21.71
C MET A 546 -11.42 24.33 22.50
N LEU A 547 -11.62 25.50 23.11
CA LEU A 547 -10.61 26.13 23.96
C LEU A 547 -10.38 25.35 25.27
N GLU A 548 -11.43 24.84 25.90
CA GLU A 548 -11.31 24.05 27.14
C GLU A 548 -10.47 22.78 26.94
N GLU A 549 -10.76 22.01 25.88
CA GLU A 549 -9.99 20.81 25.55
C GLU A 549 -8.56 21.17 25.09
N SER A 550 -8.38 22.28 24.37
CA SER A 550 -7.05 22.75 23.97
C SER A 550 -6.19 23.14 25.18
N ASN A 551 -6.77 23.88 26.13
CA ASN A 551 -6.11 24.29 27.37
C ASN A 551 -5.71 23.07 28.21
N LYS A 552 -6.60 22.09 28.34
CA LYS A 552 -6.31 20.85 29.05
C LYS A 552 -5.12 20.12 28.43
N LEU A 553 -5.07 19.98 27.11
CA LEU A 553 -3.97 19.31 26.42
C LEU A 553 -2.64 20.08 26.54
N LEU A 554 -2.67 21.41 26.42
CA LEU A 554 -1.48 22.24 26.58
C LEU A 554 -0.94 22.19 28.02
N GLN A 555 -1.82 22.17 29.01
CA GLN A 555 -1.46 22.01 30.42
C GLN A 555 -0.83 20.63 30.67
N GLU A 556 -1.40 19.57 30.13
CA GLU A 556 -0.83 18.22 30.26
C GLU A 556 0.54 18.13 29.57
N LEU A 557 0.66 18.68 28.36
CA LEU A 557 1.94 18.74 27.66
C LEU A 557 2.97 19.45 28.55
N LYS A 558 2.67 20.64 29.10
CA LYS A 558 3.56 21.38 30.01
C LYS A 558 4.16 20.52 31.12
N PHE A 559 3.39 19.61 31.72
CA PHE A 559 3.88 18.72 32.79
C PHE A 559 4.82 17.60 32.31
N GLU A 560 4.80 17.26 31.02
CA GLU A 560 5.68 16.22 30.43
C GLU A 560 7.10 16.73 30.13
N PHE A 561 7.52 17.82 30.78
CA PHE A 561 8.72 18.61 30.45
C PHE A 561 10.02 17.82 30.36
N VAL A 562 10.19 16.84 31.24
CA VAL A 562 11.41 16.02 31.33
C VAL A 562 11.65 15.19 30.06
N THR A 563 10.60 14.82 29.32
CA THR A 563 10.67 13.92 28.15
C THR A 563 10.28 14.62 26.84
N PHE A 564 10.22 15.96 26.80
CA PHE A 564 9.75 16.66 25.61
C PHE A 564 10.61 16.41 24.36
N PHE A 565 9.94 16.32 23.21
CA PHE A 565 10.58 16.32 21.90
C PHE A 565 10.33 17.66 21.22
N GLU A 566 11.41 18.33 20.78
CA GLU A 566 11.37 19.69 20.23
C GLU A 566 10.40 19.86 19.06
N GLN A 567 10.31 18.83 18.21
CA GLN A 567 9.41 18.84 17.08
C GLN A 567 7.93 18.93 17.50
N HIS A 568 7.53 18.19 18.55
CA HIS A 568 6.15 18.21 19.03
C HIS A 568 5.79 19.56 19.65
N ILE A 569 6.73 20.18 20.38
CA ILE A 569 6.54 21.54 20.92
C ILE A 569 6.37 22.53 19.77
N ALA A 570 7.24 22.48 18.77
CA ALA A 570 7.15 23.38 17.62
C ALA A 570 5.79 23.26 16.92
N SER A 571 5.30 22.03 16.69
CA SER A 571 3.96 21.81 16.13
C SER A 571 2.85 22.31 17.05
N ALA A 572 2.92 22.04 18.36
CA ALA A 572 1.91 22.49 19.32
C ALA A 572 1.80 24.02 19.39
N LEU A 573 2.93 24.72 19.36
CA LEU A 573 2.98 26.18 19.34
C LEU A 573 2.32 26.74 18.07
N ILE A 574 2.69 26.21 16.89
CA ILE A 574 2.11 26.64 15.61
C ILE A 574 0.59 26.39 15.59
N ILE A 575 0.14 25.22 16.01
CA ILE A 575 -1.30 24.89 16.07
C ILE A 575 -2.03 25.81 17.05
N GLY A 576 -1.43 26.05 18.22
CA GLY A 576 -1.96 26.97 19.22
C GLY A 576 -2.12 28.40 18.68
N GLU A 577 -1.09 28.92 18.01
CA GLU A 577 -1.14 30.23 17.35
C GLU A 577 -2.25 30.29 16.28
N HIS A 578 -2.43 29.23 15.50
CA HIS A 578 -3.53 29.16 14.51
C HIS A 578 -4.91 29.19 15.17
N ILE A 579 -5.10 28.51 16.30
CA ILE A 579 -6.35 28.55 17.06
C ILE A 579 -6.62 29.96 17.58
N LEU A 580 -5.59 30.62 18.16
CA LEU A 580 -5.72 31.98 18.67
C LEU A 580 -5.98 33.00 17.55
N ASN A 581 -5.42 32.78 16.36
CA ASN A 581 -5.59 33.63 15.19
C ASN A 581 -6.88 33.37 14.40
N ASP A 582 -7.83 32.57 14.90
CA ASP A 582 -9.13 32.37 14.26
C ASP A 582 -9.89 33.69 14.14
N SER A 583 -10.15 34.11 12.90
CA SER A 583 -10.76 35.40 12.59
C SER A 583 -12.17 35.57 13.18
N TYR A 584 -12.95 34.50 13.30
CA TYR A 584 -14.28 34.54 13.88
C TYR A 584 -14.18 34.70 15.39
N LEU A 585 -13.27 33.96 16.04
CA LEU A 585 -13.06 34.02 17.49
C LEU A 585 -12.61 35.42 17.91
N ILE A 586 -11.63 36.00 17.19
CA ILE A 586 -11.13 37.34 17.45
C ILE A 586 -12.24 38.39 17.29
N ARG A 587 -12.97 38.37 16.17
CA ARG A 587 -13.98 39.39 15.86
C ARG A 587 -15.18 39.33 16.80
N ASN A 588 -15.64 38.13 17.16
CA ASN A 588 -16.89 37.96 17.88
C ASN A 588 -16.76 37.90 19.39
N TYR A 589 -15.60 37.52 19.93
CA TYR A 589 -15.42 37.33 21.37
C TYR A 589 -14.28 38.15 21.96
N ILE A 590 -13.15 38.30 21.27
CA ILE A 590 -11.95 38.92 21.87
C ILE A 590 -11.96 40.45 21.73
N LYS A 591 -12.25 40.97 20.53
CA LYS A 591 -12.29 42.43 20.27
C LYS A 591 -13.51 43.13 20.83
N LYS A 592 -14.55 42.40 21.22
CA LYS A 592 -15.76 43.00 21.82
C LYS A 592 -15.50 43.36 23.28
N ASP A 593 -16.12 44.46 23.70
CA ASP A 593 -16.15 44.88 25.10
C ASP A 593 -16.90 43.84 25.94
N ASP A 594 -16.45 43.63 27.18
CA ASP A 594 -16.98 42.63 28.10
C ASP A 594 -18.46 42.87 28.39
N LYS A 595 -18.88 44.14 28.43
CA LYS A 595 -20.28 44.55 28.61
C LYS A 595 -21.19 44.12 27.45
N ALA A 596 -20.63 43.93 26.26
CA ALA A 596 -21.36 43.53 25.05
C ALA A 596 -21.38 42.00 24.84
N LEU A 597 -20.69 41.24 25.70
CA LEU A 597 -20.61 39.79 25.62
C LEU A 597 -21.66 39.12 26.52
N SER A 598 -22.23 38.02 26.03
CA SER A 598 -23.04 37.14 26.87
C SER A 598 -22.17 36.42 27.90
N LYS A 599 -22.78 35.80 28.93
CA LYS A 599 -22.07 34.95 29.89
C LYS A 599 -21.21 33.87 29.20
N HIS A 600 -21.72 33.28 28.13
CA HIS A 600 -20.99 32.33 27.28
C HIS A 600 -19.81 32.99 26.53
N GLY A 601 -19.99 34.20 26.01
CA GLY A 601 -18.91 34.96 25.37
C GLY A 601 -17.78 35.33 26.32
N LEU A 602 -18.10 35.70 27.57
CA LEU A 602 -17.11 35.95 28.62
C LEU A 602 -16.32 34.68 28.99
N GLN A 603 -16.97 33.51 29.02
CA GLN A 603 -16.29 32.23 29.23
C GLN A 603 -15.32 31.91 28.10
N ILE A 604 -15.69 32.14 26.84
CA ILE A 604 -14.79 31.97 25.69
C ILE A 604 -13.58 32.89 25.83
N LYS A 605 -13.80 34.17 26.16
CA LYS A 605 -12.72 35.15 26.33
C LYS A 605 -11.77 34.75 27.47
N LYS A 606 -12.30 34.24 28.59
CA LYS A 606 -11.50 33.69 29.70
C LYS A 606 -10.65 32.50 29.26
N GLN A 607 -11.23 31.52 28.58
CA GLN A 607 -10.49 30.34 28.12
C GLN A 607 -9.43 30.71 27.08
N TYR A 608 -9.69 31.70 26.23
CA TYR A 608 -8.70 32.24 25.30
C TYR A 608 -7.49 32.84 26.04
N SER A 609 -7.71 33.66 27.07
CA SER A 609 -6.62 34.23 27.87
C SER A 609 -5.78 33.17 28.58
N ILE A 610 -6.40 32.09 29.06
CA ILE A 610 -5.67 30.94 29.62
C ILE A 610 -4.78 30.30 28.55
N MET A 611 -5.30 30.10 27.34
CA MET A 611 -4.55 29.50 26.24
C MET A 611 -3.32 30.32 25.85
N VAL A 612 -3.44 31.66 25.80
CA VAL A 612 -2.32 32.58 25.55
C VAL A 612 -1.22 32.36 26.59
N GLY A 613 -1.57 32.36 27.88
CA GLY A 613 -0.59 32.13 28.95
C GLY A 613 0.10 30.77 28.85
N LEU A 614 -0.63 29.71 28.49
CA LEU A 614 -0.05 28.38 28.31
C LEU A 614 0.93 28.30 27.14
N LEU A 615 0.65 29.01 26.04
CA LEU A 615 1.59 29.07 24.91
C LEU A 615 2.87 29.85 25.27
N ASP A 616 2.75 30.97 25.98
CA ASP A 616 3.90 31.75 26.44
C ASP A 616 4.81 30.92 27.37
N GLU A 617 4.21 30.15 28.29
CA GLU A 617 4.93 29.22 29.14
C GLU A 617 5.64 28.12 28.33
N LEU A 618 4.99 27.55 27.31
CA LEU A 618 5.61 26.56 26.42
C LEU A 618 6.76 27.16 25.60
N VAL A 619 6.67 28.42 25.17
CA VAL A 619 7.76 29.15 24.51
C VAL A 619 8.95 29.31 25.46
N ALA A 620 8.71 29.70 26.72
CA ALA A 620 9.76 29.84 27.72
C ALA A 620 10.47 28.49 27.99
N ILE A 621 9.68 27.41 28.12
CA ILE A 621 10.14 26.04 28.22
C ILE A 621 11.06 25.65 27.06
N LYS A 622 10.67 25.97 25.82
CA LYS A 622 11.46 25.68 24.61
C LYS A 622 12.80 26.41 24.63
N LYS A 623 12.81 27.70 24.99
CA LYS A 623 14.03 28.52 25.06
C LYS A 623 15.02 27.98 26.09
N ALA A 624 14.56 27.76 27.33
CA ALA A 624 15.41 27.25 28.41
C ALA A 624 16.13 25.93 28.04
N ARG A 625 15.47 25.07 27.25
CA ARG A 625 16.05 23.82 26.80
C ARG A 625 17.11 23.99 25.70
N LEU A 626 16.87 24.90 24.75
CA LEU A 626 17.86 25.23 23.71
C LEU A 626 19.12 25.83 24.35
N ASP A 627 18.95 26.67 25.38
CA ASP A 627 20.05 27.25 26.14
C ASP A 627 20.86 26.17 26.87
N MET A 628 20.20 25.25 27.60
CA MET A 628 20.88 24.11 28.25
C MET A 628 21.63 23.20 27.26
N GLN A 629 21.09 22.98 26.05
CA GLN A 629 21.77 22.19 25.02
C GLN A 629 22.98 22.94 24.44
N ALA A 630 22.85 24.24 24.21
CA ALA A 630 23.93 25.08 23.73
C ALA A 630 25.09 25.13 24.74
N GLU A 631 24.79 25.19 26.04
CA GLU A 631 25.79 25.10 27.12
C GLU A 631 26.49 23.74 27.13
N ARG A 632 25.74 22.63 27.10
CA ARG A 632 26.34 21.27 27.02
C ARG A 632 27.20 21.04 25.78
N ASN A 633 26.88 21.70 24.67
CA ASN A 633 27.68 21.60 23.44
C ASN A 633 28.93 22.49 23.47
N LYS A 634 28.94 23.53 24.30
CA LYS A 634 30.15 24.32 24.59
C LYS A 634 31.10 23.56 25.52
N ASP A 635 30.58 22.83 26.50
CA ASP A 635 31.40 22.03 27.43
C ASP A 635 31.99 20.75 26.80
N LYS A 636 31.50 20.35 25.61
CA LYS A 636 32.00 19.19 24.85
C LYS A 636 32.99 19.56 23.73
N LYS A 637 33.19 20.85 23.46
CA LYS A 637 34.23 21.37 22.58
C LYS A 637 35.40 21.84 23.43
#